data_AF-A0A0Q4FQQ8-F1
#
_entry.id   AF-A0A0Q4FQQ8-F1
#
_cell.length_a   1.000
_cell.length_b   1.000
_cell.length_c   1.000
_cell.angle_alpha   90.00
_cell.angle_beta   90.00
_cell.angle_gamma   90.00
#
_symmetry.space_group_name_H-M   'P 1'
#
loop_
_entity.id
_entity.type
_entity.pdbx_description
1 polymer ?
#
loop_
_entity_poly.entity_id
_entity_poly.type
_entity_poly.pdbx_seq_one_letter_code
_entity_poly.pdbx_strand_id
1 'polypeptide(L)'
;MKLADLLTLAFWKGISTGAVDKLPTLMYVVGHFTRADIPAFSDFKDLTAQIAAVRSTFTSVDKGVKVVTFLDGGTVEKLVILRDTMLLTPATSKSLWELGKLVGVPKITVDPDPERELFYKKNMDILLRDKPDVFEKYAINDAVICVKYLERLIDMYAGILGKRKAPATLTAIGVDLLMKKWKTDLKMDPLEVIGKQKVVSKIYSKRLGYYKTEKVEVPLEQVAFYLPLATECYHGGRGEQFWFGPAFVDDWTDYDLAGAYPTAMALIGFPNWSNLRQTTKLDDFTPGTLGIANVRFEFPKSVRFPTMPVRSENGLIFPRAGVSNCSAPEIALARSLGAKVTIMHGVVVPTDASKPVFRDFIRECVAKRLSFKKGSLDALFWKELSNSSYGKTAQGLHSKRVFDLRDQEMKDLPPSKITNPFYAAFITSFVRAALGEVMNGLPQNVCVFSCTTDGFLTNATAAQIAGASSGPICQLYSESRDMLTSNPTILEVKHRVRQPLGWRTRGQATLIEGQADEGDGVNIVLAKGGIYTPQEVDSTRLQNSFITNLFLNRTPSDRIEMATKTGIRDMVNFDADLVEKETSKRLNMEFDWKRRPVAVWDAVGPDHLSFATEPWDTIDQFIEMRRYWESFAIETPRCLKTVADYRAFAISVMSQSSLKDGGSKYLKRTDPDLNRLRQSLCAAWRNSKAGLAKGVDCKTAQHFADTLTDAGIPCKRSDIENARSAFKPKNCPKTPAVIIALTKLLTVFPSLEIDTLVTSRDGIDIIAAMDRPNPFGINSENGAFVSTEDA
;
A
#
# COMPACT_ATOMS: atom_id res chain seq x y z
N MET A 1 -18.89 -29.85 23.33
CA MET A 1 -19.89 -30.39 22.37
C MET A 1 -19.20 -30.46 21.03
N LYS A 2 -19.34 -31.57 20.29
CA LYS A 2 -18.80 -31.69 18.93
C LYS A 2 -19.73 -31.01 17.92
N LEU A 3 -19.20 -30.63 16.75
CA LEU A 3 -20.05 -30.08 15.68
C LEU A 3 -21.14 -31.07 15.25
N ALA A 4 -20.79 -32.37 15.19
CA ALA A 4 -21.75 -33.43 14.86
C ALA A 4 -22.92 -33.49 15.86
N ASP A 5 -22.65 -33.36 17.15
CA ASP A 5 -23.69 -33.40 18.21
C ASP A 5 -24.68 -32.25 18.05
N LEU A 6 -24.17 -31.04 17.80
CA LEU A 6 -25.00 -29.84 17.57
C LEU A 6 -25.90 -30.03 16.34
N LEU A 7 -25.34 -30.55 15.25
CA LEU A 7 -26.09 -30.80 14.02
C LEU A 7 -27.17 -31.86 14.22
N THR A 8 -26.85 -32.97 14.91
CA THR A 8 -27.84 -34.00 15.25
C THR A 8 -29.00 -33.43 16.06
N LEU A 9 -28.71 -32.60 17.07
CA LEU A 9 -29.74 -31.93 17.87
C LEU A 9 -30.60 -31.01 17.01
N ALA A 10 -29.99 -30.21 16.14
CA ALA A 10 -30.69 -29.28 15.26
C ALA A 10 -31.61 -30.02 14.27
N PHE A 11 -31.16 -31.14 13.68
CA PHE A 11 -32.00 -31.92 12.77
C PHE A 11 -33.11 -32.65 13.48
N TRP A 12 -32.84 -33.25 14.64
CA TRP A 12 -33.88 -33.88 15.42
C TRP A 12 -34.99 -32.88 15.76
N LYS A 13 -34.62 -31.67 16.21
CA LYS A 13 -35.59 -30.60 16.48
C LYS A 13 -36.30 -30.14 15.21
N GLY A 14 -35.58 -29.95 14.11
CA GLY A 14 -36.17 -29.51 12.84
C GLY A 14 -37.17 -30.51 12.26
N ILE A 15 -36.90 -31.80 12.35
CA ILE A 15 -37.80 -32.87 11.89
C ILE A 15 -38.99 -33.00 12.85
N SER A 16 -38.75 -33.03 14.17
CA SER A 16 -39.82 -33.20 15.15
C SER A 16 -40.83 -32.04 15.19
N THR A 17 -40.38 -30.84 14.82
CA THR A 17 -41.22 -29.64 14.71
C THR A 17 -41.82 -29.42 13.32
N GLY A 18 -41.48 -30.27 12.34
CA GLY A 18 -41.94 -30.12 10.95
C GLY A 18 -41.29 -28.96 10.18
N ALA A 19 -40.19 -28.38 10.68
CA ALA A 19 -39.44 -27.34 9.97
C ALA A 19 -38.69 -27.90 8.74
N VAL A 20 -38.36 -29.20 8.74
CA VAL A 20 -37.82 -29.94 7.59
C VAL A 20 -38.44 -31.34 7.50
N ASP A 21 -38.83 -31.75 6.29
CA ASP A 21 -39.51 -33.04 6.08
C ASP A 21 -38.56 -34.25 6.13
N LYS A 22 -37.27 -34.03 5.87
CA LYS A 22 -36.24 -35.08 5.82
C LYS A 22 -34.85 -34.52 6.02
N LEU A 23 -33.91 -35.39 6.41
CA LEU A 23 -32.51 -35.02 6.59
C LEU A 23 -31.86 -34.63 5.25
N PRO A 24 -31.37 -33.38 5.08
CA PRO A 24 -30.77 -32.92 3.83
C PRO A 24 -29.48 -33.67 3.49
N THR A 25 -29.15 -33.76 2.20
CA THR A 25 -27.90 -34.35 1.69
C THR A 25 -26.72 -33.37 1.73
N LEU A 26 -27.02 -32.08 1.57
CA LEU A 26 -26.09 -30.96 1.63
C LEU A 26 -26.60 -29.94 2.65
N MET A 27 -25.73 -29.51 3.54
CA MET A 27 -26.03 -28.51 4.56
C MET A 27 -25.00 -27.40 4.52
N TYR A 28 -25.45 -26.17 4.78
CA TYR A 28 -24.57 -25.04 5.02
C TYR A 28 -24.62 -24.66 6.50
N VAL A 29 -23.46 -24.70 7.15
CA VAL A 29 -23.27 -24.09 8.46
C VAL A 29 -22.65 -22.73 8.20
N VAL A 30 -23.31 -21.68 8.69
CA VAL A 30 -22.93 -20.31 8.40
C VAL A 30 -22.71 -19.55 9.70
N GLY A 31 -21.60 -18.81 9.74
CA GLY A 31 -21.30 -17.85 10.80
C GLY A 31 -20.76 -16.56 10.22
N HIS A 32 -20.53 -15.58 11.09
CA HIS A 32 -19.87 -14.34 10.74
C HIS A 32 -18.60 -14.21 11.56
N PHE A 33 -17.44 -14.18 10.88
CA PHE A 33 -16.14 -14.25 11.54
C PHE A 33 -15.96 -15.55 12.35
N THR A 34 -16.06 -16.68 11.64
CA THR A 34 -16.08 -18.05 12.20
C THR A 34 -14.85 -18.43 13.02
N ARG A 35 -13.80 -17.59 13.00
CA ARG A 35 -12.67 -17.68 13.91
C ARG A 35 -13.10 -17.58 15.39
N ALA A 36 -14.20 -16.89 15.69
CA ALA A 36 -14.71 -16.78 17.05
C ALA A 36 -15.38 -18.08 17.53
N ASP A 37 -16.20 -18.71 16.69
CA ASP A 37 -17.09 -19.77 17.14
C ASP A 37 -16.56 -21.19 16.89
N ILE A 38 -15.93 -21.42 15.73
CA ILE A 38 -15.53 -22.78 15.31
C ILE A 38 -14.49 -23.44 16.24
N PRO A 39 -13.52 -22.70 16.81
CA PRO A 39 -12.60 -23.27 17.79
C PRO A 39 -13.26 -23.77 19.08
N ALA A 40 -14.46 -23.31 19.41
CA ALA A 40 -15.15 -23.71 20.64
C ALA A 40 -15.69 -25.15 20.58
N PHE A 41 -15.73 -25.78 19.39
CA PHE A 41 -16.11 -27.18 19.26
C PHE A 41 -15.00 -28.10 19.77
N SER A 42 -15.37 -29.10 20.58
CA SER A 42 -14.40 -30.04 21.18
C SER A 42 -13.69 -30.93 20.15
N ASP A 43 -14.21 -31.03 18.93
CA ASP A 43 -13.61 -31.73 17.78
C ASP A 43 -12.92 -30.76 16.79
N PHE A 44 -12.64 -29.52 17.17
CA PHE A 44 -12.02 -28.51 16.30
C PHE A 44 -10.73 -29.02 15.62
N LYS A 45 -9.85 -29.73 16.35
CA LYS A 45 -8.63 -30.31 15.78
C LYS A 45 -8.93 -31.23 14.60
N ASP A 46 -9.94 -32.08 14.71
CA ASP A 46 -10.36 -32.99 13.64
C ASP A 46 -10.99 -32.22 12.46
N LEU A 47 -11.69 -31.12 12.74
CA LEU A 47 -12.27 -30.24 11.72
C LEU A 47 -11.20 -29.53 10.89
N THR A 48 -10.01 -29.25 11.44
CA THR A 48 -8.92 -28.57 10.70
C THR A 48 -8.47 -29.32 9.45
N ALA A 49 -8.62 -30.65 9.40
CA ALA A 49 -8.35 -31.47 8.22
C ALA A 49 -9.38 -31.25 7.09
N GLN A 50 -10.57 -30.74 7.42
CA GLN A 50 -11.74 -30.65 6.53
C GLN A 50 -12.06 -29.20 6.14
N ILE A 51 -11.59 -28.21 6.89
CA ILE A 51 -11.76 -26.77 6.63
C ILE A 51 -10.43 -26.11 6.21
N ALA A 52 -10.48 -24.84 5.82
CA ALA A 52 -9.31 -24.06 5.46
C ALA A 52 -9.34 -22.68 6.14
N ALA A 53 -8.15 -22.11 6.36
CA ALA A 53 -7.99 -20.74 6.84
C ALA A 53 -7.96 -19.79 5.64
N VAL A 54 -8.98 -18.95 5.48
CA VAL A 54 -9.09 -17.97 4.39
C VAL A 54 -9.28 -16.58 4.98
N ARG A 55 -8.38 -15.64 4.66
CA ARG A 55 -8.39 -14.26 5.18
C ARG A 55 -8.63 -14.16 6.69
N SER A 56 -7.94 -15.01 7.45
CA SER A 56 -8.01 -15.08 8.91
C SER A 56 -9.34 -15.58 9.48
N THR A 57 -10.14 -16.32 8.72
CA THR A 57 -11.32 -17.05 9.23
C THR A 57 -11.38 -18.49 8.73
N PHE A 58 -12.33 -19.29 9.23
CA PHE A 58 -12.47 -20.72 8.91
C PHE A 58 -13.61 -20.97 7.92
N THR A 59 -13.33 -21.65 6.81
CA THR A 59 -14.35 -22.01 5.81
C THR A 59 -13.99 -23.29 5.05
N SER A 60 -14.99 -24.01 4.53
CA SER A 60 -14.77 -25.18 3.66
C SER A 60 -14.44 -24.76 2.22
N VAL A 61 -13.25 -25.07 1.70
CA VAL A 61 -12.86 -24.74 0.31
C VAL A 61 -13.05 -25.93 -0.64
N ASP A 62 -12.42 -27.07 -0.33
CA ASP A 62 -12.37 -28.22 -1.25
C ASP A 62 -13.32 -29.37 -0.86
N LYS A 63 -13.53 -29.56 0.44
CA LYS A 63 -14.29 -30.66 1.03
C LYS A 63 -15.24 -30.09 2.08
N GLY A 64 -16.44 -30.65 2.15
CA GLY A 64 -17.31 -30.44 3.31
C GLY A 64 -16.95 -31.40 4.43
N VAL A 65 -17.39 -31.08 5.64
CA VAL A 65 -17.34 -31.99 6.77
C VAL A 65 -18.31 -33.15 6.48
N LYS A 66 -17.81 -34.38 6.58
CA LYS A 66 -18.62 -35.58 6.46
C LYS A 66 -18.78 -36.17 7.85
N VAL A 67 -20.02 -36.22 8.37
CA VAL A 67 -20.53 -37.12 9.43
C VAL A 67 -21.74 -36.49 10.11
N VAL A 68 -22.83 -37.25 10.25
CA VAL A 68 -23.89 -37.04 11.25
C VAL A 68 -24.06 -38.37 12.00
N THR A 69 -23.99 -38.32 13.32
CA THR A 69 -24.11 -39.50 14.20
C THR A 69 -25.44 -39.43 14.94
N PHE A 70 -26.23 -40.51 14.91
CA PHE A 70 -27.51 -40.62 15.59
C PHE A 70 -27.37 -41.24 16.98
N LEU A 71 -28.40 -41.07 17.82
CA LEU A 71 -28.45 -41.55 19.21
C LEU A 71 -28.37 -43.08 19.33
N ASP A 72 -28.71 -43.83 18.28
CA ASP A 72 -28.61 -45.29 18.20
C ASP A 72 -27.22 -45.79 17.78
N GLY A 73 -26.25 -44.87 17.58
CA GLY A 73 -24.91 -45.19 17.07
C GLY A 73 -24.83 -45.29 15.55
N GLY A 74 -25.94 -45.16 14.82
CA GLY A 74 -25.96 -45.10 13.36
C GLY A 74 -25.22 -43.86 12.86
N THR A 75 -24.42 -44.01 11.81
CA THR A 75 -23.74 -42.89 11.14
C THR A 75 -24.23 -42.76 9.71
N VAL A 76 -24.67 -41.57 9.31
CA VAL A 76 -24.98 -41.26 7.91
C VAL A 76 -23.99 -40.22 7.41
N GLU A 77 -23.28 -40.54 6.33
CA GLU A 77 -22.44 -39.57 5.65
C GLU A 77 -23.32 -38.50 4.99
N LYS A 78 -23.26 -37.28 5.51
CA LYS A 78 -23.85 -36.11 4.90
C LYS A 78 -22.79 -35.05 4.65
N LEU A 79 -23.00 -34.20 3.64
CA LEU A 79 -22.06 -33.14 3.29
C LEU A 79 -22.43 -31.85 4.02
N VAL A 80 -21.58 -31.42 4.96
CA VAL A 80 -21.72 -30.16 5.68
C VAL A 80 -20.68 -29.18 5.17
N ILE A 81 -21.11 -27.98 4.77
CA ILE A 81 -20.21 -26.95 4.22
C ILE A 81 -20.20 -25.74 5.17
N LEU A 82 -19.03 -25.42 5.71
CA LEU A 82 -18.84 -24.24 6.53
C LEU A 82 -18.63 -23.00 5.67
N ARG A 83 -19.39 -21.94 5.94
CA ARG A 83 -19.30 -20.63 5.27
C ARG A 83 -19.15 -19.51 6.29
N ASP A 84 -18.29 -18.57 5.96
CA ASP A 84 -18.16 -17.33 6.72
C ASP A 84 -18.71 -16.17 5.90
N THR A 85 -19.77 -15.53 6.39
CA THR A 85 -20.40 -14.39 5.71
C THR A 85 -19.44 -13.21 5.56
N MET A 86 -18.42 -13.06 6.42
CA MET A 86 -17.39 -12.03 6.30
C MET A 86 -16.55 -12.18 5.02
N LEU A 87 -16.41 -13.41 4.48
CA LEU A 87 -15.74 -13.69 3.20
C LEU A 87 -16.66 -13.50 1.98
N LEU A 88 -17.96 -13.42 2.23
CA LEU A 88 -19.02 -13.26 1.23
C LEU A 88 -19.55 -11.83 1.16
N THR A 89 -19.13 -10.98 2.10
CA THR A 89 -19.58 -9.59 2.19
C THR A 89 -18.62 -8.65 1.47
N PRO A 90 -19.14 -7.61 0.78
CA PRO A 90 -18.35 -6.49 0.29
C PRO A 90 -17.45 -5.86 1.35
N ALA A 91 -16.29 -5.33 0.94
CA ALA A 91 -15.28 -4.87 1.88
C ALA A 91 -15.75 -3.69 2.76
N THR A 92 -16.69 -2.89 2.25
CA THR A 92 -17.24 -1.70 2.91
C THR A 92 -18.32 -2.00 3.95
N SER A 93 -18.85 -3.23 4.00
CA SER A 93 -20.01 -3.57 4.84
C SER A 93 -19.75 -4.78 5.74
N LYS A 94 -18.50 -5.01 6.12
CA LYS A 94 -18.07 -6.25 6.79
C LYS A 94 -18.65 -6.51 8.17
N SER A 95 -19.29 -5.54 8.83
CA SER A 95 -19.83 -5.77 10.17
C SER A 95 -21.19 -6.46 10.10
N LEU A 96 -21.46 -7.36 11.04
CA LEU A 96 -22.76 -8.02 11.12
C LEU A 96 -23.93 -7.04 11.28
N TRP A 97 -23.67 -5.88 11.90
CA TRP A 97 -24.64 -4.78 12.00
C TRP A 97 -25.08 -4.28 10.63
N GLU A 98 -24.14 -4.05 9.72
CA GLU A 98 -24.43 -3.63 8.34
C GLU A 98 -25.11 -4.75 7.55
N LEU A 99 -24.72 -6.02 7.75
CA LEU A 99 -25.45 -7.15 7.16
C LEU A 99 -26.90 -7.18 7.62
N GLY A 100 -27.16 -6.95 8.91
CA GLY A 100 -28.51 -6.90 9.47
C GLY A 100 -29.40 -5.86 8.79
N LYS A 101 -28.87 -4.65 8.59
CA LYS A 101 -29.55 -3.61 7.80
C LYS A 101 -29.83 -4.06 6.36
N LEU A 102 -28.86 -4.71 5.71
CA LEU A 102 -28.96 -5.17 4.32
C LEU A 102 -30.03 -6.25 4.12
N VAL A 103 -30.28 -7.10 5.13
CA VAL A 103 -31.29 -8.18 5.07
C VAL A 103 -32.58 -7.87 5.80
N GLY A 104 -32.74 -6.64 6.31
CA GLY A 104 -33.94 -6.20 7.02
C GLY A 104 -34.13 -6.86 8.39
N VAL A 105 -33.05 -7.30 9.03
CA VAL A 105 -33.04 -7.82 10.41
C VAL A 105 -32.05 -6.99 11.22
N PRO A 106 -32.52 -5.90 11.86
CA PRO A 106 -31.65 -5.06 12.68
C PRO A 106 -30.96 -5.88 13.76
N LYS A 107 -29.69 -5.56 14.02
CA LYS A 107 -28.96 -6.20 15.11
C LYS A 107 -29.45 -5.63 16.44
N ILE A 108 -29.54 -6.49 17.46
CA ILE A 108 -30.07 -6.15 18.78
C ILE A 108 -29.00 -5.37 19.57
N THR A 109 -29.40 -4.23 20.13
CA THR A 109 -28.65 -3.49 21.15
C THR A 109 -28.85 -4.15 22.50
N VAL A 110 -27.77 -4.59 23.14
CA VAL A 110 -27.84 -5.38 24.39
C VAL A 110 -28.00 -4.52 25.65
N ASP A 111 -27.60 -3.25 25.57
CA ASP A 111 -27.82 -2.24 26.60
C ASP A 111 -27.96 -0.86 25.91
N PRO A 112 -28.92 -0.01 26.31
CA PRO A 112 -29.07 1.33 25.74
C PRO A 112 -27.91 2.28 26.08
N ASP A 113 -27.19 2.03 27.18
CA ASP A 113 -26.01 2.81 27.55
C ASP A 113 -24.77 2.31 26.78
N PRO A 114 -24.08 3.15 25.98
CA PRO A 114 -22.96 2.70 25.14
C PRO A 114 -21.78 2.08 25.88
N GLU A 115 -21.44 2.58 27.08
CA GLU A 115 -20.34 2.06 27.88
C GLU A 115 -20.68 0.67 28.42
N ARG A 116 -21.89 0.50 28.96
CA ARG A 116 -22.40 -0.81 29.39
C ARG A 116 -22.60 -1.77 28.23
N GLU A 117 -23.04 -1.29 27.08
CA GLU A 117 -23.18 -2.11 25.88
C GLU A 117 -21.81 -2.66 25.46
N LEU A 118 -20.77 -1.82 25.47
CA LEU A 118 -19.40 -2.25 25.19
C LEU A 118 -18.88 -3.24 26.24
N PHE A 119 -19.15 -2.97 27.53
CA PHE A 119 -18.79 -3.87 28.61
C PHE A 119 -19.41 -5.26 28.42
N TYR A 120 -20.73 -5.36 28.18
CA TYR A 120 -21.39 -6.64 27.93
C TYR A 120 -20.90 -7.31 26.63
N LYS A 121 -20.66 -6.54 25.57
CA LYS A 121 -20.09 -7.09 24.32
C LYS A 121 -18.69 -7.68 24.49
N LYS A 122 -17.89 -7.11 25.40
CA LYS A 122 -16.57 -7.64 25.78
C LYS A 122 -16.65 -8.82 26.77
N ASN A 123 -17.77 -8.96 27.48
CA ASN A 123 -17.98 -9.95 28.55
C ASN A 123 -19.33 -10.67 28.38
N MET A 124 -19.43 -11.51 27.34
CA MET A 124 -20.67 -12.20 26.98
C MET A 124 -21.12 -13.24 28.00
N ASP A 125 -20.17 -13.79 28.77
CA ASP A 125 -20.42 -14.63 29.94
C ASP A 125 -21.18 -13.86 31.04
N ILE A 126 -20.81 -12.60 31.27
CA ILE A 126 -21.49 -11.71 32.20
C ILE A 126 -22.88 -11.35 31.68
N LEU A 127 -23.04 -11.08 30.38
CA LEU A 127 -24.38 -10.84 29.80
C LEU A 127 -25.30 -12.06 29.95
N LEU A 128 -24.79 -13.27 29.69
CA LEU A 128 -25.55 -14.51 29.87
C LEU A 128 -25.98 -14.70 31.33
N ARG A 129 -25.10 -14.41 32.28
CA ARG A 129 -25.40 -14.50 33.71
C ARG A 129 -26.42 -13.44 34.17
N ASP A 130 -26.20 -12.19 33.78
CA ASP A 130 -26.96 -11.05 34.31
C ASP A 130 -28.28 -10.84 33.56
N LYS A 131 -28.33 -11.13 32.25
CA LYS A 131 -29.47 -10.91 31.35
C LYS A 131 -29.64 -12.07 30.33
N PRO A 132 -29.93 -13.31 30.78
CA PRO A 132 -29.97 -14.49 29.91
C PRO A 132 -30.93 -14.37 28.71
N ASP A 133 -32.12 -13.79 28.92
CA ASP A 133 -33.10 -13.60 27.83
C ASP A 133 -32.60 -12.65 26.74
N VAL A 134 -31.83 -11.63 27.12
CA VAL A 134 -31.23 -10.67 26.17
C VAL A 134 -30.11 -11.34 25.41
N PHE A 135 -29.27 -12.13 26.10
CA PHE A 135 -28.22 -12.92 25.50
C PHE A 135 -28.78 -13.89 24.45
N GLU A 136 -29.82 -14.66 24.79
CA GLU A 136 -30.43 -15.64 23.88
C GLU A 136 -30.99 -14.94 22.62
N LYS A 137 -31.79 -13.88 22.81
CA LYS A 137 -32.34 -13.09 21.68
C LYS A 137 -31.24 -12.54 20.79
N TYR A 138 -30.18 -11.97 21.38
CA TYR A 138 -29.04 -11.42 20.67
C TYR A 138 -28.32 -12.50 19.83
N ALA A 139 -28.02 -13.65 20.44
CA ALA A 139 -27.32 -14.75 19.78
C ALA A 139 -28.14 -15.35 18.62
N ILE A 140 -29.45 -15.58 18.83
CA ILE A 140 -30.35 -16.07 17.78
C ILE A 140 -30.43 -15.04 16.63
N ASN A 141 -30.57 -13.75 16.95
CA ASN A 141 -30.68 -12.71 15.93
C ASN A 141 -29.42 -12.62 15.04
N ASP A 142 -28.23 -12.68 15.63
CA ASP A 142 -26.96 -12.68 14.90
C ASP A 142 -26.87 -13.90 13.94
N ALA A 143 -27.33 -15.08 14.37
CA ALA A 143 -27.43 -16.27 13.52
C ALA A 143 -28.45 -16.11 12.38
N VAL A 144 -29.62 -15.53 12.66
CA VAL A 144 -30.67 -15.25 11.65
C VAL A 144 -30.16 -14.30 10.58
N ILE A 145 -29.43 -13.24 10.96
CA ILE A 145 -28.81 -12.31 10.00
C ILE A 145 -27.88 -13.08 9.05
N CYS A 146 -27.03 -13.97 9.59
CA CYS A 146 -26.10 -14.77 8.78
C CYS A 146 -26.82 -15.67 7.77
N VAL A 147 -27.88 -16.36 8.21
CA VAL A 147 -28.67 -17.27 7.35
C VAL A 147 -29.38 -16.49 6.25
N LYS A 148 -30.12 -15.42 6.59
CA LYS A 148 -30.84 -14.60 5.60
C LYS A 148 -29.89 -13.97 4.58
N TYR A 149 -28.72 -13.54 5.03
CA TYR A 149 -27.70 -13.00 4.14
C TYR A 149 -27.18 -14.05 3.15
N LEU A 150 -26.90 -15.25 3.64
CA LEU A 150 -26.45 -16.35 2.81
C LEU A 150 -27.52 -16.80 1.82
N GLU A 151 -28.79 -16.89 2.23
CA GLU A 151 -29.91 -17.20 1.34
C GLU A 151 -30.00 -16.19 0.19
N ARG A 152 -29.95 -14.90 0.50
CA ARG A 152 -29.97 -13.84 -0.53
C ARG A 152 -28.82 -13.97 -1.51
N LEU A 153 -27.62 -14.33 -1.04
CA LEU A 153 -26.47 -14.59 -1.91
C LEU A 153 -26.64 -15.85 -2.77
N ILE A 154 -27.20 -16.93 -2.22
CA ILE A 154 -27.48 -18.16 -2.95
C ILE A 154 -28.48 -17.88 -4.08
N ASP A 155 -29.52 -17.09 -3.80
CA ASP A 155 -30.52 -16.71 -4.80
C ASP A 155 -29.93 -15.84 -5.91
N MET A 156 -29.09 -14.85 -5.56
CA MET A 156 -28.34 -14.07 -6.55
C MET A 156 -27.43 -14.97 -7.40
N TYR A 157 -26.68 -15.88 -6.77
CA TYR A 157 -25.79 -16.81 -7.47
C TYR A 157 -26.59 -17.75 -8.40
N ALA A 158 -27.75 -18.23 -7.95
CA ALA A 158 -28.63 -19.07 -8.74
C ALA A 158 -29.20 -18.31 -9.95
N GLY A 159 -29.62 -17.06 -9.77
CA GLY A 159 -30.10 -16.21 -10.86
C GLY A 159 -29.06 -15.95 -11.95
N ILE A 160 -27.77 -15.92 -11.59
CA ILE A 160 -26.67 -15.60 -12.52
C ILE A 160 -26.12 -16.87 -13.21
N LEU A 161 -25.84 -17.91 -12.42
CA LEU A 161 -25.14 -19.11 -12.89
C LEU A 161 -26.06 -20.31 -13.10
N GLY A 162 -27.34 -20.22 -12.73
CA GLY A 162 -28.33 -21.29 -12.86
C GLY A 162 -28.12 -22.44 -11.87
N LYS A 163 -27.34 -22.22 -10.81
CA LYS A 163 -26.99 -23.24 -9.82
C LYS A 163 -27.21 -22.68 -8.42
N ARG A 164 -27.96 -23.37 -7.55
CA ARG A 164 -28.02 -23.01 -6.13
C ARG A 164 -26.76 -23.49 -5.41
N LYS A 165 -25.87 -22.58 -5.06
CA LYS A 165 -24.63 -22.87 -4.33
C LYS A 165 -24.16 -21.67 -3.53
N ALA A 166 -23.63 -21.90 -2.33
CA ALA A 166 -22.86 -20.89 -1.62
C ALA A 166 -21.36 -20.99 -1.98
N PRO A 167 -20.78 -19.98 -2.64
CA PRO A 167 -19.34 -19.92 -2.91
C PRO A 167 -18.56 -19.74 -1.59
N ALA A 168 -17.27 -20.05 -1.58
CA ALA A 168 -16.43 -19.85 -0.40
C ALA A 168 -16.03 -18.37 -0.20
N THR A 169 -15.98 -17.59 -1.29
CA THR A 169 -15.72 -16.15 -1.25
C THR A 169 -16.55 -15.44 -2.32
N LEU A 170 -16.87 -14.17 -2.10
CA LEU A 170 -17.58 -13.34 -3.08
C LEU A 170 -16.83 -13.29 -4.43
N THR A 171 -15.50 -13.19 -4.36
CA THR A 171 -14.61 -13.10 -5.53
C THR A 171 -14.62 -14.34 -6.43
N ALA A 172 -14.97 -15.52 -5.89
CA ALA A 172 -15.03 -16.75 -6.69
C ALA A 172 -16.21 -16.73 -7.69
N ILE A 173 -17.30 -16.03 -7.35
CA ILE A 173 -18.46 -15.87 -8.23
C ILE A 173 -18.07 -15.11 -9.50
N GLY A 174 -17.32 -14.02 -9.34
CA GLY A 174 -16.88 -13.19 -10.47
C GLY A 174 -16.02 -13.96 -11.46
N VAL A 175 -15.10 -14.78 -10.94
CA VAL A 175 -14.26 -15.66 -11.76
C VAL A 175 -15.09 -16.70 -12.52
N ASP A 176 -16.02 -17.38 -11.84
CA ASP A 176 -16.87 -18.40 -12.48
C ASP A 176 -17.80 -17.76 -13.54
N LEU A 177 -18.33 -16.56 -13.29
CA LEU A 177 -19.14 -15.80 -14.24
C LEU A 177 -18.32 -15.36 -15.46
N LEU A 178 -17.12 -14.81 -15.25
CA LEU A 178 -16.22 -14.42 -16.33
C LEU A 178 -15.86 -15.62 -17.21
N MET A 179 -15.47 -16.75 -16.61
CA MET A 179 -15.16 -17.98 -17.36
C MET A 179 -16.38 -18.52 -18.12
N LYS A 180 -17.59 -18.42 -17.54
CA LYS A 180 -18.83 -18.79 -18.23
C LYS A 180 -19.01 -17.90 -19.46
N LYS A 181 -18.86 -16.59 -19.33
CA LYS A 181 -18.97 -15.63 -20.45
C LYS A 181 -17.97 -15.89 -21.57
N TRP A 182 -16.71 -16.18 -21.23
CA TRP A 182 -15.73 -16.57 -22.26
C TRP A 182 -16.21 -17.78 -23.07
N LYS A 183 -16.77 -18.79 -22.40
CA LYS A 183 -17.29 -19.99 -23.08
C LYS A 183 -18.57 -19.74 -23.86
N THR A 184 -19.54 -19.04 -23.29
CA THR A 184 -20.89 -18.93 -23.86
C THR A 184 -20.99 -17.78 -24.84
N ASP A 185 -20.47 -16.61 -24.47
CA ASP A 185 -20.71 -15.36 -25.19
C ASP A 185 -19.62 -15.16 -26.25
N LEU A 186 -18.35 -15.39 -25.89
CA LEU A 186 -17.22 -15.26 -26.81
C LEU A 186 -16.87 -16.56 -27.55
N LYS A 187 -17.46 -17.71 -27.16
CA LYS A 187 -17.16 -19.05 -27.71
C LYS A 187 -15.66 -19.39 -27.66
N MET A 188 -14.98 -18.96 -26.61
CA MET A 188 -13.54 -19.16 -26.37
C MET A 188 -13.31 -20.17 -25.24
N ASP A 189 -12.24 -20.97 -25.33
CA ASP A 189 -11.77 -21.74 -24.18
C ASP A 189 -11.08 -20.79 -23.18
N PRO A 190 -11.51 -20.72 -21.90
CA PRO A 190 -10.82 -19.96 -20.88
C PRO A 190 -9.32 -20.23 -20.77
N LEU A 191 -8.86 -21.45 -21.10
CA LEU A 191 -7.43 -21.77 -21.07
C LEU A 191 -6.66 -21.05 -22.18
N GLU A 192 -7.24 -20.94 -23.37
CA GLU A 192 -6.65 -20.16 -24.47
C GLU A 192 -6.59 -18.68 -24.11
N VAL A 193 -7.66 -18.12 -23.52
CA VAL A 193 -7.70 -16.71 -23.08
C VAL A 193 -6.56 -16.40 -22.11
N ILE A 194 -6.18 -17.32 -21.23
CA ILE A 194 -5.14 -17.09 -20.22
C ILE A 194 -3.76 -17.65 -20.59
N GLY A 195 -3.61 -18.23 -21.79
CA GLY A 195 -2.33 -18.74 -22.28
C GLY A 195 -1.90 -20.05 -21.61
N LYS A 196 -2.85 -20.94 -21.35
CA LYS A 196 -2.64 -22.26 -20.74
C LYS A 196 -3.17 -23.39 -21.61
N GLN A 197 -2.72 -24.60 -21.31
CA GLN A 197 -3.17 -25.85 -21.90
C GLN A 197 -3.29 -26.94 -20.84
N LYS A 198 -4.02 -28.02 -21.14
CA LYS A 198 -4.07 -29.22 -20.30
C LYS A 198 -3.06 -30.23 -20.81
N VAL A 199 -2.16 -30.67 -19.92
CA VAL A 199 -1.22 -31.76 -20.19
C VAL A 199 -1.45 -32.90 -19.21
N VAL A 200 -1.11 -34.11 -19.63
CA VAL A 200 -1.15 -35.29 -18.78
C VAL A 200 0.17 -35.39 -18.04
N SER A 201 0.12 -35.34 -16.70
CA SER A 201 1.31 -35.41 -15.85
C SER A 201 1.23 -36.59 -14.89
N LYS A 202 2.39 -37.21 -14.62
CA LYS A 202 2.54 -38.33 -13.69
C LYS A 202 3.05 -37.78 -12.35
N ILE A 203 2.16 -37.65 -11.38
CA ILE A 203 2.43 -37.04 -10.06
C ILE A 203 2.49 -38.13 -8.99
N TYR A 204 3.56 -38.15 -8.20
CA TYR A 204 3.66 -39.06 -7.06
C TYR A 204 2.69 -38.63 -5.95
N SER A 205 1.76 -39.51 -5.58
CA SER A 205 0.85 -39.26 -4.47
C SER A 205 1.45 -39.80 -3.18
N LYS A 206 1.92 -38.91 -2.29
CA LYS A 206 2.39 -39.29 -0.95
C LYS A 206 1.35 -40.11 -0.17
N ARG A 207 0.06 -39.82 -0.36
CA ARG A 207 -1.05 -40.54 0.28
C ARG A 207 -1.21 -41.97 -0.24
N LEU A 208 -1.05 -42.17 -1.55
CA LEU A 208 -1.31 -43.47 -2.18
C LEU A 208 -0.06 -44.33 -2.35
N GLY A 209 1.14 -43.76 -2.16
CA GLY A 209 2.42 -44.47 -2.29
C GLY A 209 2.80 -44.82 -3.74
N TYR A 210 2.08 -44.31 -4.74
CA TYR A 210 2.35 -44.55 -6.16
C TYR A 210 2.13 -43.30 -7.02
N TYR A 211 2.64 -43.37 -8.25
CA TYR A 211 2.44 -42.34 -9.26
C TYR A 211 1.04 -42.42 -9.87
N LYS A 212 0.26 -41.34 -9.75
CA LYS A 212 -1.02 -41.20 -10.45
C LYS A 212 -0.88 -40.29 -11.67
N THR A 213 -1.64 -40.61 -12.70
CA THR A 213 -1.75 -39.76 -13.90
C THR A 213 -2.90 -38.77 -13.69
N GLU A 214 -2.63 -37.48 -13.85
CA GLU A 214 -3.63 -36.42 -13.69
C GLU A 214 -3.50 -35.39 -14.82
N LYS A 215 -4.63 -34.84 -15.27
CA LYS A 215 -4.64 -33.72 -16.21
C LYS A 215 -4.37 -32.44 -15.42
N VAL A 216 -3.24 -31.80 -15.69
CA VAL A 216 -2.84 -30.54 -15.05
C VAL A 216 -2.88 -29.39 -16.04
N GLU A 217 -3.24 -28.21 -15.55
CA GLU A 217 -3.20 -26.97 -16.32
C GLU A 217 -1.81 -26.36 -16.23
N VAL A 218 -1.14 -26.22 -17.37
CA VAL A 218 0.20 -25.63 -17.48
C VAL A 218 0.16 -24.45 -18.46
N PRO A 219 1.05 -23.45 -18.31
CA PRO A 219 1.23 -22.43 -19.33
C PRO A 219 1.57 -23.03 -20.70
N LEU A 220 1.16 -22.34 -21.77
CA LEU A 220 1.73 -22.60 -23.10
C LEU A 220 3.24 -22.37 -23.04
N GLU A 221 4.01 -23.17 -23.78
CA GLU A 221 5.48 -23.13 -23.75
C GLU A 221 6.02 -21.73 -24.06
N GLN A 222 5.51 -21.09 -25.11
CA GLN A 222 5.90 -19.72 -25.49
C GLN A 222 5.64 -18.71 -24.36
N VAL A 223 4.54 -18.88 -23.62
CA VAL A 223 4.19 -18.01 -22.49
C VAL A 223 5.12 -18.29 -21.31
N ALA A 224 5.43 -19.56 -21.05
CA ALA A 224 6.28 -20.00 -19.94
C ALA A 224 7.66 -19.33 -19.93
N PHE A 225 8.26 -19.11 -21.11
CA PHE A 225 9.57 -18.45 -21.24
C PHE A 225 9.62 -17.04 -20.64
N TYR A 226 8.49 -16.33 -20.60
CA TYR A 226 8.45 -14.93 -20.19
C TYR A 226 7.64 -14.69 -18.91
N LEU A 227 7.11 -15.74 -18.27
CA LEU A 227 6.39 -15.60 -17.00
C LEU A 227 7.20 -14.92 -15.89
N PRO A 228 8.52 -15.19 -15.72
CA PRO A 228 9.33 -14.48 -14.72
C PRO A 228 9.36 -12.97 -14.96
N LEU A 229 9.65 -12.54 -16.20
CA LEU A 229 9.65 -11.12 -16.56
C LEU A 229 8.27 -10.49 -16.35
N ALA A 230 7.21 -11.16 -16.80
CA ALA A 230 5.84 -10.66 -16.65
C ALA A 230 5.46 -10.47 -15.19
N THR A 231 5.90 -11.38 -14.33
CA THR A 231 5.68 -11.34 -12.87
C THR A 231 6.44 -10.17 -12.23
N GLU A 232 7.68 -9.92 -12.68
CA GLU A 232 8.47 -8.78 -12.21
C GLU A 232 7.89 -7.43 -12.64
N CYS A 233 7.30 -7.36 -13.84
CA CYS A 233 6.58 -6.17 -14.35
C CYS A 233 5.26 -5.90 -13.63
N TYR A 234 4.74 -6.86 -12.86
CA TYR A 234 3.54 -6.67 -12.06
C TYR A 234 3.85 -5.91 -10.76
N HIS A 235 3.42 -4.65 -10.75
CA HIS A 235 3.49 -3.74 -9.60
C HIS A 235 2.10 -3.39 -9.08
N GLY A 236 2.01 -2.95 -7.81
CA GLY A 236 0.79 -2.40 -7.23
C GLY A 236 0.47 -0.97 -7.74
N GLY A 237 -0.43 -0.28 -7.05
CA GLY A 237 -0.74 1.13 -7.34
C GLY A 237 0.42 2.09 -7.04
N ARG A 238 0.42 3.27 -7.68
CA ARG A 238 1.36 4.36 -7.40
C ARG A 238 1.10 4.93 -5.99
N GLY A 239 2.13 5.31 -5.24
CA GLY A 239 1.91 5.84 -3.90
C GLY A 239 3.09 6.67 -3.42
N GLU A 240 2.88 7.98 -3.36
CA GLU A 240 3.90 8.98 -3.02
C GLU A 240 3.25 10.12 -2.23
N GLN A 241 4.02 10.65 -1.27
CA GLN A 241 3.70 11.89 -0.58
C GLN A 241 4.65 12.96 -1.13
N PHE A 242 4.12 14.04 -1.72
CA PHE A 242 4.92 15.09 -2.35
C PHE A 242 5.20 16.24 -1.38
N TRP A 243 4.48 16.28 -0.25
CA TRP A 243 4.53 17.32 0.76
C TRP A 243 4.61 16.74 2.18
N PHE A 244 5.49 17.29 3.01
CA PHE A 244 5.51 16.99 4.44
C PHE A 244 5.05 18.22 5.24
N GLY A 245 4.29 17.98 6.31
CA GLY A 245 3.77 19.01 7.21
C GLY A 245 2.43 19.60 6.73
N PRO A 246 1.96 20.66 7.42
CA PRO A 246 0.81 21.45 7.01
C PRO A 246 0.98 22.03 5.59
N ALA A 247 -0.05 21.92 4.75
CA ALA A 247 -0.11 22.68 3.51
C ALA A 247 -0.51 24.14 3.77
N PHE A 248 -0.38 24.98 2.74
CA PHE A 248 -1.02 26.29 2.73
C PHE A 248 -2.54 26.15 2.53
N VAL A 249 -3.28 27.17 2.96
CA VAL A 249 -4.74 27.21 2.82
C VAL A 249 -5.11 27.52 1.37
N ASP A 250 -5.88 26.65 0.73
CA ASP A 250 -6.36 26.80 -0.65
C ASP A 250 -7.56 25.87 -0.90
N ASP A 251 -8.11 25.84 -2.12
CA ASP A 251 -9.10 24.84 -2.53
C ASP A 251 -8.45 23.54 -3.01
N TRP A 252 -8.35 22.56 -2.10
CA TRP A 252 -7.79 21.25 -2.42
C TRP A 252 -8.89 20.25 -2.77
N THR A 253 -8.72 19.55 -3.89
CA THR A 253 -9.64 18.51 -4.35
C THR A 253 -8.92 17.18 -4.49
N ASP A 254 -9.48 16.13 -3.88
CA ASP A 254 -9.02 14.74 -4.00
C ASP A 254 -9.77 14.08 -5.16
N TYR A 255 -9.07 13.79 -6.25
CA TYR A 255 -9.62 13.13 -7.44
C TYR A 255 -9.22 11.66 -7.45
N ASP A 256 -10.15 10.76 -7.81
CA ASP A 256 -9.90 9.34 -8.09
C ASP A 256 -10.21 9.04 -9.57
N LEU A 257 -9.49 8.12 -10.21
CA LEU A 257 -9.88 7.59 -11.52
C LEU A 257 -11.15 6.75 -11.38
N ALA A 258 -12.20 7.15 -12.10
CA ALA A 258 -13.51 6.51 -12.05
C ALA A 258 -13.43 5.06 -12.55
N GLY A 259 -13.54 4.08 -11.65
CA GLY A 259 -13.48 2.66 -12.01
C GLY A 259 -12.15 2.24 -12.64
N ALA A 260 -11.02 2.69 -12.07
CA ALA A 260 -9.64 2.46 -12.53
C ALA A 260 -9.37 1.08 -13.15
N TYR A 261 -9.33 0.03 -12.32
CA TYR A 261 -8.97 -1.31 -12.79
C TYR A 261 -9.97 -1.92 -13.78
N PRO A 262 -11.32 -1.85 -13.55
CA PRO A 262 -12.26 -2.31 -14.55
C PRO A 262 -12.12 -1.62 -15.91
N THR A 263 -11.83 -0.31 -15.93
CA THR A 263 -11.61 0.43 -17.18
C THR A 263 -10.36 -0.09 -17.89
N ALA A 264 -9.23 -0.23 -17.19
CA ALA A 264 -8.02 -0.79 -17.76
C ALA A 264 -8.21 -2.24 -18.27
N MET A 265 -8.95 -3.08 -17.54
CA MET A 265 -9.25 -4.45 -17.96
C MET A 265 -10.02 -4.52 -19.29
N ALA A 266 -10.95 -3.59 -19.53
CA ALA A 266 -11.80 -3.59 -20.72
C ALA A 266 -11.08 -3.24 -22.03
N LEU A 267 -9.83 -2.77 -21.93
CA LEU A 267 -8.93 -2.50 -23.06
C LEU A 267 -8.23 -3.75 -23.58
N ILE A 268 -8.19 -4.83 -22.80
CA ILE A 268 -7.47 -6.05 -23.18
C ILE A 268 -8.26 -6.81 -24.26
N GLY A 269 -7.71 -6.81 -25.48
CA GLY A 269 -8.15 -7.65 -26.59
C GLY A 269 -7.78 -9.12 -26.42
N PHE A 270 -8.28 -9.99 -27.30
CA PHE A 270 -8.00 -11.41 -27.24
C PHE A 270 -6.54 -11.70 -27.62
N PRO A 271 -5.72 -12.25 -26.72
CA PRO A 271 -4.29 -12.44 -26.97
C PRO A 271 -4.00 -13.60 -27.93
N ASN A 272 -3.05 -13.40 -28.82
CA ASN A 272 -2.46 -14.44 -29.64
C ASN A 272 -1.16 -14.94 -29.01
N TRP A 273 -1.29 -15.82 -28.02
CA TRP A 273 -0.14 -16.34 -27.26
C TRP A 273 0.87 -17.11 -28.11
N SER A 274 0.43 -17.74 -29.21
CA SER A 274 1.33 -18.47 -30.10
C SER A 274 2.24 -17.56 -30.93
N ASN A 275 1.91 -16.28 -31.05
CA ASN A 275 2.65 -15.29 -31.84
C ASN A 275 3.21 -14.14 -30.98
N LEU A 276 3.42 -14.37 -29.67
CA LEU A 276 4.18 -13.42 -28.86
C LEU A 276 5.60 -13.29 -29.42
N ARG A 277 6.13 -12.06 -29.44
CA ARG A 277 7.41 -11.74 -30.06
C ARG A 277 8.29 -10.92 -29.14
N GLN A 278 9.59 -11.21 -29.16
CA GLN A 278 10.57 -10.32 -28.56
C GLN A 278 10.78 -9.09 -29.43
N THR A 279 11.03 -7.95 -28.80
CA THR A 279 11.36 -6.71 -29.50
C THR A 279 12.13 -5.75 -28.60
N THR A 280 13.00 -4.95 -29.22
CA THR A 280 13.68 -3.81 -28.59
C THR A 280 13.21 -2.48 -29.17
N LYS A 281 12.25 -2.50 -30.12
CA LYS A 281 11.73 -1.29 -30.76
C LYS A 281 10.75 -0.60 -29.83
N LEU A 282 11.02 0.67 -29.52
CA LEU A 282 10.18 1.47 -28.64
C LEU A 282 8.75 1.67 -29.18
N ASP A 283 8.60 1.79 -30.50
CA ASP A 283 7.29 1.99 -31.17
C ASP A 283 6.32 0.82 -30.97
N ASP A 284 6.81 -0.35 -30.59
CA ASP A 284 5.95 -1.51 -30.31
C ASP A 284 5.16 -1.35 -28.98
N PHE A 285 5.57 -0.45 -28.10
CA PHE A 285 5.00 -0.24 -26.76
C PHE A 285 4.10 1.00 -26.72
N THR A 286 2.87 0.85 -27.22
CA THR A 286 1.82 1.88 -27.18
C THR A 286 0.96 1.75 -25.92
N PRO A 287 0.12 2.76 -25.56
CA PRO A 287 -0.77 2.67 -24.40
C PRO A 287 -1.69 1.45 -24.36
N GLY A 288 -2.12 0.95 -25.52
CA GLY A 288 -2.99 -0.22 -25.64
C GLY A 288 -2.25 -1.55 -25.83
N THR A 289 -0.92 -1.53 -25.97
CA THR A 289 -0.15 -2.76 -26.23
C THR A 289 -0.15 -3.67 -25.01
N LEU A 290 -0.53 -4.95 -25.18
CA LEU A 290 -0.23 -5.99 -24.20
C LEU A 290 1.25 -6.38 -24.30
N GLY A 291 2.11 -5.61 -23.64
CA GLY A 291 3.56 -5.79 -23.69
C GLY A 291 4.23 -5.55 -22.34
N ILE A 292 5.38 -6.21 -22.14
CA ILE A 292 6.22 -6.12 -20.95
C ILE A 292 7.67 -5.93 -21.35
N ALA A 293 8.46 -5.23 -20.54
CA ALA A 293 9.87 -5.03 -20.82
C ALA A 293 10.73 -4.73 -19.59
N ASN A 294 11.99 -5.11 -19.68
CA ASN A 294 13.08 -4.52 -18.89
C ASN A 294 13.62 -3.30 -19.65
N VAL A 295 13.61 -2.14 -19.00
CA VAL A 295 13.81 -0.84 -19.63
C VAL A 295 14.81 -0.03 -18.84
N ARG A 296 15.84 0.49 -19.51
CA ARG A 296 16.67 1.57 -18.97
C ARG A 296 16.04 2.91 -19.35
N PHE A 297 15.90 3.80 -18.38
CA PHE A 297 15.27 5.09 -18.58
C PHE A 297 16.02 6.23 -17.91
N GLU A 298 15.83 7.45 -18.44
CA GLU A 298 16.29 8.71 -17.85
C GLU A 298 15.30 9.82 -18.23
N PHE A 299 14.60 10.38 -17.25
CA PHE A 299 13.69 11.52 -17.41
C PHE A 299 14.46 12.85 -17.42
N PRO A 300 14.04 13.84 -18.23
CA PRO A 300 14.58 15.20 -18.14
C PRO A 300 14.20 15.83 -16.78
N LYS A 301 15.01 16.80 -16.33
CA LYS A 301 14.79 17.49 -15.04
C LYS A 301 13.44 18.22 -14.95
N SER A 302 12.89 18.62 -16.09
CA SER A 302 11.57 19.26 -16.21
C SER A 302 10.41 18.35 -15.78
N VAL A 303 10.57 17.02 -15.81
CA VAL A 303 9.53 16.08 -15.39
C VAL A 303 9.44 16.05 -13.86
N ARG A 304 8.34 16.57 -13.34
CA ARG A 304 8.03 16.65 -11.90
C ARG A 304 7.73 15.28 -11.30
N PHE A 305 7.00 14.45 -12.05
CA PHE A 305 6.49 13.16 -11.56
C PHE A 305 6.92 12.03 -12.50
N PRO A 306 8.18 11.56 -12.41
CA PRO A 306 8.63 10.36 -13.13
C PRO A 306 7.65 9.20 -12.98
N THR A 307 7.53 8.38 -14.01
CA THR A 307 6.45 7.39 -14.13
C THR A 307 6.94 5.94 -14.19
N MET A 308 8.26 5.73 -14.26
CA MET A 308 8.84 4.38 -14.31
C MET A 308 9.00 3.80 -12.89
N PRO A 309 8.34 2.67 -12.57
CA PRO A 309 8.39 2.08 -11.24
C PRO A 309 9.70 1.31 -11.03
N VAL A 310 10.36 1.54 -9.90
CA VAL A 310 11.51 0.75 -9.43
C VAL A 310 11.16 0.15 -8.08
N ARG A 311 11.24 -1.18 -7.98
CA ARG A 311 10.90 -1.92 -6.75
C ARG A 311 12.06 -1.82 -5.75
N SER A 312 11.73 -1.57 -4.49
CA SER A 312 12.63 -1.67 -3.34
C SER A 312 11.96 -2.43 -2.20
N GLU A 313 12.72 -2.78 -1.17
CA GLU A 313 12.19 -3.34 0.08
C GLU A 313 11.21 -2.37 0.79
N ASN A 314 11.35 -1.06 0.54
CA ASN A 314 10.50 0.00 1.09
C ASN A 314 9.31 0.36 0.17
N GLY A 315 9.03 -0.46 -0.85
CA GLY A 315 7.94 -0.25 -1.81
C GLY A 315 8.41 0.28 -3.18
N LEU A 316 7.46 0.73 -4.00
CA LEU A 316 7.75 1.31 -5.32
C LEU A 316 8.25 2.74 -5.20
N ILE A 317 9.29 3.06 -5.96
CA ILE A 317 9.92 4.37 -6.09
C ILE A 317 9.91 4.77 -7.56
N PHE A 318 9.81 6.07 -7.82
CA PHE A 318 9.77 6.65 -9.17
C PHE A 318 10.94 7.63 -9.34
N PRO A 319 12.18 7.12 -9.48
CA PRO A 319 13.37 7.96 -9.64
C PRO A 319 13.43 8.57 -11.04
N ARG A 320 14.34 9.53 -11.26
CA ARG A 320 14.57 10.13 -12.59
C ARG A 320 15.25 9.16 -13.55
N ALA A 321 16.14 8.31 -13.07
CA ALA A 321 16.87 7.36 -13.91
C ALA A 321 17.02 5.99 -13.23
N GLY A 322 17.17 4.96 -14.06
CA GLY A 322 17.43 3.61 -13.58
C GLY A 322 17.01 2.53 -14.57
N VAL A 323 16.71 1.35 -14.02
CA VAL A 323 16.20 0.19 -14.74
C VAL A 323 14.88 -0.24 -14.12
N SER A 324 13.86 -0.43 -14.94
CA SER A 324 12.51 -0.81 -14.53
C SER A 324 12.04 -2.03 -15.32
N ASN A 325 11.39 -2.98 -14.64
CA ASN A 325 10.56 -4.00 -15.27
C ASN A 325 9.14 -3.44 -15.31
N CYS A 326 8.59 -3.15 -16.49
CA CYS A 326 7.32 -2.43 -16.61
C CYS A 326 6.50 -2.93 -17.80
N SER A 327 5.26 -2.44 -17.93
CA SER A 327 4.39 -2.75 -19.06
C SER A 327 4.27 -1.55 -20.00
N ALA A 328 3.78 -1.80 -21.22
CA ALA A 328 3.74 -0.84 -22.32
C ALA A 328 3.13 0.55 -21.98
N PRO A 329 2.05 0.68 -21.17
CA PRO A 329 1.49 1.99 -20.84
C PRO A 329 2.48 2.96 -20.18
N GLU A 330 3.31 2.47 -19.26
CA GLU A 330 4.34 3.29 -18.60
C GLU A 330 5.46 3.68 -19.55
N ILE A 331 5.84 2.78 -20.47
CA ILE A 331 6.85 3.03 -21.51
C ILE A 331 6.37 4.13 -22.47
N ALA A 332 5.11 4.04 -22.90
CA ALA A 332 4.48 5.03 -23.77
C ALA A 332 4.45 6.42 -23.11
N LEU A 333 4.08 6.47 -21.83
CA LEU A 333 4.06 7.72 -21.05
C LEU A 333 5.47 8.27 -20.82
N ALA A 334 6.45 7.43 -20.48
CA ALA A 334 7.82 7.89 -20.29
C ALA A 334 8.35 8.56 -21.56
N ARG A 335 8.06 7.98 -22.73
CA ARG A 335 8.40 8.56 -24.03
C ARG A 335 7.69 9.90 -24.26
N SER A 336 6.39 10.01 -23.98
CA SER A 336 5.65 11.28 -24.19
C SER A 336 6.13 12.40 -23.26
N LEU A 337 6.64 12.04 -22.07
CA LEU A 337 7.30 12.96 -21.14
C LEU A 337 8.74 13.31 -21.51
N GLY A 338 9.24 12.85 -22.66
CA GLY A 338 10.58 13.16 -23.16
C GLY A 338 11.71 12.35 -22.50
N ALA A 339 11.41 11.24 -21.83
CA ALA A 339 12.44 10.37 -21.27
C ALA A 339 13.26 9.69 -22.37
N LYS A 340 14.57 9.52 -22.13
CA LYS A 340 15.39 8.61 -22.91
C LYS A 340 15.08 7.19 -22.46
N VAL A 341 14.57 6.37 -23.37
CA VAL A 341 14.11 5.01 -23.08
C VAL A 341 14.84 4.01 -23.96
N THR A 342 15.45 2.99 -23.36
CA THR A 342 16.09 1.87 -24.06
C THR A 342 15.48 0.56 -23.60
N ILE A 343 14.85 -0.17 -24.52
CA ILE A 343 14.30 -1.50 -24.26
C ILE A 343 15.46 -2.51 -24.26
N MET A 344 15.82 -3.03 -23.08
CA MET A 344 16.88 -4.01 -22.93
C MET A 344 16.39 -5.41 -23.31
N HIS A 345 15.18 -5.74 -22.88
CA HIS A 345 14.49 -6.97 -23.23
C HIS A 345 12.98 -6.73 -23.17
N GLY A 346 12.30 -6.86 -24.31
CA GLY A 346 10.88 -6.56 -24.44
C GLY A 346 10.11 -7.69 -25.13
N VAL A 347 8.86 -7.88 -24.71
CA VAL A 347 7.95 -8.90 -25.24
C VAL A 347 6.60 -8.28 -25.50
N VAL A 348 6.07 -8.47 -26.70
CA VAL A 348 4.73 -8.02 -27.08
C VAL A 348 3.87 -9.23 -27.45
N VAL A 349 2.66 -9.25 -26.90
CA VAL A 349 1.62 -10.22 -27.24
C VAL A 349 0.65 -9.52 -28.19
N PRO A 350 0.56 -9.93 -29.46
CA PRO A 350 -0.46 -9.40 -30.37
C PRO A 350 -1.85 -9.67 -29.79
N THR A 351 -2.75 -8.70 -29.88
CA THR A 351 -4.14 -8.84 -29.41
C THR A 351 -5.12 -8.48 -30.51
N ASP A 352 -6.25 -9.18 -30.55
CA ASP A 352 -7.42 -8.85 -31.38
C ASP A 352 -8.35 -7.94 -30.57
N ALA A 353 -8.27 -6.64 -30.83
CA ALA A 353 -9.07 -5.62 -30.15
C ALA A 353 -10.58 -5.72 -30.44
N SER A 354 -10.97 -6.41 -31.52
CA SER A 354 -12.39 -6.66 -31.83
C SER A 354 -13.04 -7.64 -30.85
N LYS A 355 -12.22 -8.39 -30.08
CA LYS A 355 -12.66 -9.39 -29.10
C LYS A 355 -12.15 -9.06 -27.70
N PRO A 356 -12.71 -8.04 -27.03
CA PRO A 356 -12.23 -7.62 -25.71
C PRO A 356 -12.62 -8.65 -24.63
N VAL A 357 -11.63 -9.26 -23.98
CA VAL A 357 -11.87 -10.44 -23.14
C VAL A 357 -12.55 -10.11 -21.81
N PHE A 358 -12.42 -8.88 -21.28
CA PHE A 358 -13.08 -8.50 -20.02
C PHE A 358 -14.27 -7.53 -20.20
N ARG A 359 -14.37 -6.84 -21.33
CA ARG A 359 -15.28 -5.69 -21.50
C ARG A 359 -16.74 -6.06 -21.26
N ASP A 360 -17.23 -7.12 -21.89
CA ASP A 360 -18.65 -7.51 -21.78
C ASP A 360 -19.04 -7.91 -20.36
N PHE A 361 -18.16 -8.64 -19.68
CA PHE A 361 -18.35 -8.99 -18.27
C PHE A 361 -18.44 -7.74 -17.39
N ILE A 362 -17.53 -6.78 -17.58
CA ILE A 362 -17.48 -5.55 -16.78
C ILE A 362 -18.70 -4.68 -17.07
N ARG A 363 -19.05 -4.50 -18.35
CA ARG A 363 -20.23 -3.74 -18.79
C ARG A 363 -21.51 -4.30 -18.17
N GLU A 364 -21.69 -5.63 -18.15
CA GLU A 364 -22.83 -6.25 -17.48
C GLU A 364 -22.83 -5.98 -15.97
N CYS A 365 -21.68 -6.15 -15.30
CA CYS A 365 -21.57 -5.86 -13.87
C CYS A 365 -21.93 -4.41 -13.55
N VAL A 366 -21.49 -3.45 -14.36
CA VAL A 366 -21.83 -2.04 -14.18
C VAL A 366 -23.32 -1.79 -14.45
N ALA A 367 -23.86 -2.29 -15.55
CA ALA A 367 -25.28 -2.13 -15.88
C ALA A 367 -26.19 -2.71 -14.77
N LYS A 368 -25.86 -3.91 -14.27
CA LYS A 368 -26.57 -4.51 -13.14
C LYS A 368 -26.43 -3.68 -11.88
N ARG A 369 -25.22 -3.23 -11.53
CA ARG A 369 -25.01 -2.35 -10.37
C ARG A 369 -25.88 -1.09 -10.43
N LEU A 370 -25.97 -0.45 -11.60
CA LEU A 370 -26.76 0.77 -11.80
C LEU A 370 -28.27 0.52 -11.78
N SER A 371 -28.73 -0.69 -12.11
CA SER A 371 -30.15 -1.07 -12.03
C SER A 371 -30.68 -1.21 -10.59
N PHE A 372 -29.80 -1.21 -9.58
CA PHE A 372 -30.16 -1.28 -8.18
C PHE A 372 -29.93 0.06 -7.47
N LYS A 373 -30.71 0.33 -6.41
CA LYS A 373 -30.53 1.51 -5.56
C LYS A 373 -29.07 1.58 -5.05
N LYS A 374 -28.42 2.74 -5.18
CA LYS A 374 -27.07 2.98 -4.67
C LYS A 374 -27.00 2.60 -3.18
N GLY A 375 -26.01 1.80 -2.81
CA GLY A 375 -25.81 1.31 -1.45
C GLY A 375 -26.61 0.05 -1.08
N SER A 376 -27.48 -0.46 -1.97
CA SER A 376 -28.14 -1.75 -1.74
C SER A 376 -27.13 -2.91 -1.79
N LEU A 377 -27.53 -4.05 -1.20
CA LEU A 377 -26.75 -5.28 -1.25
C LEU A 377 -26.41 -5.68 -2.69
N ASP A 378 -27.41 -5.67 -3.58
CA ASP A 378 -27.22 -6.04 -4.98
C ASP A 378 -26.23 -5.10 -5.68
N ALA A 379 -26.33 -3.78 -5.46
CA ALA A 379 -25.39 -2.81 -6.03
C ALA A 379 -23.95 -3.03 -5.53
N LEU A 380 -23.77 -3.29 -4.24
CA LEU A 380 -22.46 -3.56 -3.65
C LEU A 380 -21.88 -4.90 -4.12
N PHE A 381 -22.74 -5.92 -4.28
CA PHE A 381 -22.37 -7.22 -4.82
C PHE A 381 -21.80 -7.12 -6.24
N TRP A 382 -22.50 -6.43 -7.15
CA TRP A 382 -22.03 -6.22 -8.52
C TRP A 382 -20.79 -5.32 -8.61
N LYS A 383 -20.65 -4.33 -7.71
CA LYS A 383 -19.42 -3.53 -7.59
C LYS A 383 -18.21 -4.41 -7.25
N GLU A 384 -18.34 -5.29 -6.27
CA GLU A 384 -17.26 -6.18 -5.82
C GLU A 384 -16.90 -7.24 -6.86
N LEU A 385 -17.88 -7.77 -7.61
CA LEU A 385 -17.63 -8.70 -8.72
C LEU A 385 -16.69 -8.11 -9.78
N SER A 386 -16.93 -6.85 -10.17
CA SER A 386 -16.08 -6.15 -11.12
C SER A 386 -14.69 -5.86 -10.53
N ASN A 387 -14.63 -5.28 -9.32
CA ASN A 387 -13.37 -4.88 -8.69
C ASN A 387 -12.49 -6.06 -8.26
N SER A 388 -13.07 -7.21 -7.92
CA SER A 388 -12.28 -8.36 -7.44
C SER A 388 -11.64 -9.19 -8.55
N SER A 389 -12.11 -9.04 -9.79
CA SER A 389 -11.59 -9.79 -10.94
C SER A 389 -10.12 -9.47 -11.25
N TYR A 390 -9.68 -8.20 -11.14
CA TYR A 390 -8.26 -7.89 -11.32
C TYR A 390 -7.40 -8.57 -10.24
N GLY A 391 -7.85 -8.58 -8.98
CA GLY A 391 -7.08 -9.17 -7.88
C GLY A 391 -6.84 -10.67 -8.09
N LYS A 392 -7.72 -11.32 -8.88
CA LYS A 392 -7.61 -12.73 -9.27
C LYS A 392 -6.65 -12.96 -10.43
N THR A 393 -6.44 -12.00 -11.33
CA THR A 393 -5.38 -12.10 -12.35
C THR A 393 -3.98 -12.04 -11.73
N ALA A 394 -3.85 -11.36 -10.58
CA ALA A 394 -2.59 -11.22 -9.84
C ALA A 394 -2.35 -12.24 -8.72
N GLN A 395 -3.35 -13.07 -8.38
CA GLN A 395 -3.25 -13.98 -7.23
C GLN A 395 -2.16 -15.03 -7.46
N GLY A 396 -1.25 -15.19 -6.49
CA GLY A 396 -0.19 -16.21 -6.54
C GLY A 396 1.01 -15.86 -7.42
N LEU A 397 1.10 -14.63 -7.94
CA LEU A 397 2.26 -14.17 -8.72
C LEU A 397 3.48 -13.88 -7.83
N HIS A 398 3.27 -13.15 -6.74
CA HIS A 398 4.29 -12.90 -5.72
C HIS A 398 4.07 -13.85 -4.54
N SER A 399 5.16 -14.44 -4.01
CA SER A 399 5.10 -15.38 -2.89
C SER A 399 4.46 -14.75 -1.66
N LYS A 400 3.22 -15.15 -1.39
CA LYS A 400 2.52 -14.86 -0.15
C LYS A 400 2.22 -16.16 0.55
N ARG A 401 2.86 -16.38 1.70
CA ARG A 401 2.61 -17.60 2.48
C ARG A 401 1.32 -17.48 3.30
N VAL A 402 0.51 -18.52 3.27
CA VAL A 402 -0.70 -18.71 4.06
C VAL A 402 -0.54 -19.96 4.93
N PHE A 403 -1.14 -19.94 6.11
CA PHE A 403 -1.10 -21.10 7.00
C PHE A 403 -2.08 -22.17 6.50
N ASP A 404 -1.55 -23.32 6.08
CA ASP A 404 -2.33 -24.48 5.68
C ASP A 404 -2.74 -25.25 6.94
N LEU A 405 -4.04 -25.41 7.16
CA LEU A 405 -4.57 -26.07 8.35
C LEU A 405 -4.33 -27.59 8.37
N ARG A 406 -4.23 -28.22 7.19
CA ARG A 406 -4.14 -29.67 7.06
C ARG A 406 -2.72 -30.15 7.35
N ASP A 407 -1.75 -29.44 6.79
CA ASP A 407 -0.33 -29.78 6.95
C ASP A 407 0.34 -28.95 8.08
N GLN A 408 -0.40 -28.03 8.70
CA GLN A 408 0.04 -27.15 9.79
C GLN A 408 1.33 -26.37 9.49
N GLU A 409 1.52 -26.02 8.22
CA GLU A 409 2.71 -25.31 7.73
C GLU A 409 2.33 -24.09 6.90
N MET A 410 3.27 -23.16 6.76
CA MET A 410 3.10 -22.01 5.88
C MET A 410 3.36 -22.44 4.43
N LYS A 411 2.36 -22.36 3.55
CA LYS A 411 2.48 -22.67 2.11
C LYS A 411 2.24 -21.45 1.25
N ASP A 412 2.76 -21.46 0.03
CA ASP A 412 2.46 -20.38 -0.92
C ASP A 412 0.98 -20.38 -1.31
N LEU A 413 0.39 -19.19 -1.39
CA LEU A 413 -0.96 -19.00 -1.88
C LEU A 413 -1.04 -19.42 -3.34
N PRO A 414 -1.88 -20.42 -3.70
CA PRO A 414 -1.95 -20.90 -5.07
C PRO A 414 -2.52 -19.85 -6.04
N PRO A 415 -2.22 -19.96 -7.34
CA PRO A 415 -2.81 -19.12 -8.37
C PRO A 415 -4.34 -19.30 -8.43
N SER A 416 -5.05 -18.27 -8.90
CA SER A 416 -6.46 -18.38 -9.25
C SER A 416 -6.64 -19.00 -10.65
N LYS A 417 -7.88 -19.38 -10.99
CA LYS A 417 -8.24 -19.88 -12.33
C LYS A 417 -7.91 -18.91 -13.47
N ILE A 418 -7.81 -17.61 -13.16
CA ILE A 418 -7.53 -16.55 -14.15
C ILE A 418 -6.21 -15.82 -13.89
N THR A 419 -5.32 -16.38 -13.06
CA THR A 419 -3.99 -15.79 -12.85
C THR A 419 -3.22 -15.71 -14.16
N ASN A 420 -2.81 -14.50 -14.53
CA ASN A 420 -2.01 -14.21 -15.71
C ASN A 420 -1.20 -12.91 -15.46
N PRO A 421 0.15 -12.99 -15.43
CA PRO A 421 0.99 -11.85 -15.09
C PRO A 421 1.01 -10.75 -16.17
N PHE A 422 0.80 -11.07 -17.45
CA PHE A 422 0.70 -10.06 -18.51
C PHE A 422 -0.53 -9.17 -18.29
N TYR A 423 -1.68 -9.77 -17.98
CA TYR A 423 -2.88 -9.02 -17.64
C TYR A 423 -2.69 -8.20 -16.37
N ALA A 424 -2.16 -8.80 -15.30
CA ALA A 424 -1.93 -8.10 -14.04
C ALA A 424 -0.99 -6.89 -14.21
N ALA A 425 0.11 -7.06 -14.95
CA ALA A 425 1.06 -6.00 -15.24
C ALA A 425 0.44 -4.88 -16.10
N PHE A 426 -0.25 -5.22 -17.19
CA PHE A 426 -0.92 -4.24 -18.05
C PHE A 426 -1.96 -3.42 -17.28
N ILE A 427 -2.85 -4.08 -16.54
CA ILE A 427 -3.95 -3.43 -15.81
C ILE A 427 -3.40 -2.39 -14.83
N THR A 428 -2.40 -2.75 -14.02
CA THR A 428 -1.87 -1.81 -13.02
C THR A 428 -0.97 -0.75 -13.65
N SER A 429 -0.22 -1.09 -14.70
CA SER A 429 0.59 -0.14 -15.46
C SER A 429 -0.27 0.92 -16.13
N PHE A 430 -1.39 0.54 -16.74
CA PHE A 430 -2.31 1.48 -17.38
C PHE A 430 -2.89 2.48 -16.39
N VAL A 431 -3.30 2.03 -15.20
CA VAL A 431 -3.80 2.93 -14.14
C VAL A 431 -2.72 3.89 -13.65
N ARG A 432 -1.49 3.39 -13.41
CA ARG A 432 -0.36 4.26 -13.01
C ARG A 432 0.00 5.27 -14.09
N ALA A 433 -0.07 4.87 -15.36
CA ALA A 433 0.21 5.72 -16.49
C ALA A 433 -0.88 6.79 -16.67
N ALA A 434 -2.17 6.44 -16.60
CA ALA A 434 -3.26 7.41 -16.67
C ALA A 434 -3.14 8.47 -15.56
N LEU A 435 -2.91 8.05 -14.31
CA LEU A 435 -2.67 8.97 -13.19
C LEU A 435 -1.43 9.84 -13.41
N GLY A 436 -0.33 9.24 -13.91
CA GLY A 436 0.91 9.94 -14.21
C GLY A 436 0.80 10.95 -15.36
N GLU A 437 -0.04 10.68 -16.35
CA GLU A 437 -0.33 11.59 -17.47
C GLU A 437 -1.06 12.83 -16.96
N VAL A 438 -2.14 12.65 -16.18
CA VAL A 438 -2.87 13.77 -15.56
C VAL A 438 -1.93 14.60 -14.69
N MET A 439 -1.17 13.97 -13.78
CA MET A 439 -0.29 14.70 -12.87
C MET A 439 0.78 15.52 -13.58
N ASN A 440 1.40 15.00 -14.65
CA ASN A 440 2.40 15.75 -15.41
C ASN A 440 1.79 16.73 -16.42
N GLY A 441 0.50 16.59 -16.76
CA GLY A 441 -0.25 17.57 -17.55
C GLY A 441 -0.65 18.83 -16.76
N LEU A 442 -0.51 18.82 -15.43
CA LEU A 442 -0.82 19.97 -14.59
C LEU A 442 0.25 21.08 -14.71
N PRO A 443 -0.15 22.36 -14.74
CA PRO A 443 0.77 23.49 -14.75
C PRO A 443 1.78 23.50 -13.60
N GLN A 444 2.93 24.15 -13.80
CA GLN A 444 4.02 24.17 -12.83
C GLN A 444 3.64 24.80 -11.48
N ASN A 445 2.78 25.82 -11.52
CA ASN A 445 2.27 26.53 -10.34
C ASN A 445 1.18 25.76 -9.57
N VAL A 446 0.67 24.64 -10.11
CA VAL A 446 -0.29 23.78 -9.42
C VAL A 446 0.45 22.79 -8.52
N CYS A 447 0.02 22.69 -7.28
CA CYS A 447 0.56 21.75 -6.31
C CYS A 447 -0.19 20.42 -6.36
N VAL A 448 0.57 19.32 -6.45
CA VAL A 448 0.04 17.97 -6.16
C VAL A 448 0.57 17.59 -4.79
N PHE A 449 -0.33 17.39 -3.84
CA PHE A 449 -0.02 17.13 -2.45
C PHE A 449 0.42 15.68 -2.24
N SER A 450 -0.38 14.72 -2.69
CA SER A 450 -0.13 13.30 -2.56
C SER A 450 -0.79 12.51 -3.69
N CYS A 451 -0.38 11.25 -3.89
CA CYS A 451 -1.11 10.30 -4.72
C CYS A 451 -1.17 8.92 -4.08
N THR A 452 -2.29 8.21 -4.28
CA THR A 452 -2.50 6.84 -3.80
C THR A 452 -3.34 6.02 -4.79
N THR A 453 -2.71 5.00 -5.35
CA THR A 453 -3.23 4.01 -6.29
C THR A 453 -3.70 4.61 -7.62
N ASP A 454 -4.86 5.25 -7.58
CA ASP A 454 -5.65 5.75 -8.69
C ASP A 454 -6.17 7.18 -8.43
N GLY A 455 -5.84 7.76 -7.27
CA GLY A 455 -6.19 9.14 -6.94
C GLY A 455 -5.05 10.00 -6.46
N PHE A 456 -5.31 11.31 -6.43
CA PHE A 456 -4.36 12.34 -6.04
C PHE A 456 -5.07 13.58 -5.51
N LEU A 457 -4.43 14.25 -4.55
CA LEU A 457 -4.90 15.49 -3.94
C LEU A 457 -4.14 16.67 -4.52
N THR A 458 -4.84 17.69 -4.99
CA THR A 458 -4.24 18.86 -5.66
C THR A 458 -5.07 20.13 -5.44
N ASN A 459 -4.46 21.29 -5.58
CA ASN A 459 -5.17 22.58 -5.65
C ASN A 459 -5.50 23.01 -7.10
N ALA A 460 -5.46 22.08 -8.05
CA ALA A 460 -5.83 22.35 -9.44
C ALA A 460 -7.30 22.78 -9.58
N THR A 461 -7.55 23.82 -10.36
CA THR A 461 -8.90 24.19 -10.80
C THR A 461 -9.49 23.13 -11.74
N ALA A 462 -10.82 23.11 -11.88
CA ALA A 462 -11.50 22.19 -12.79
C ALA A 462 -11.03 22.35 -14.25
N ALA A 463 -10.73 23.57 -14.70
CA ALA A 463 -10.21 23.84 -16.03
C ALA A 463 -8.80 23.25 -16.24
N GLN A 464 -7.93 23.37 -15.24
CA GLN A 464 -6.59 22.77 -15.28
C GLN A 464 -6.66 21.24 -15.28
N ILE A 465 -7.58 20.65 -14.52
CA ILE A 465 -7.83 19.20 -14.53
C ILE A 465 -8.31 18.74 -15.91
N ALA A 466 -9.26 19.45 -16.51
CA ALA A 466 -9.75 19.13 -17.87
C ALA A 466 -8.62 19.22 -18.91
N GLY A 467 -7.79 20.26 -18.85
CA GLY A 467 -6.62 20.40 -19.72
C GLY A 467 -5.61 19.27 -19.53
N ALA A 468 -5.30 18.92 -18.28
CA ALA A 468 -4.36 17.85 -17.94
C ALA A 468 -4.86 16.43 -18.31
N SER A 469 -6.18 16.25 -18.50
CA SER A 469 -6.79 14.94 -18.79
C SER A 469 -7.02 14.69 -20.29
N SER A 470 -6.24 15.34 -21.17
CA SER A 470 -6.41 15.31 -22.63
C SER A 470 -5.38 14.45 -23.38
N GLY A 471 -4.43 13.84 -22.65
CA GLY A 471 -3.38 13.03 -23.26
C GLY A 471 -3.88 11.69 -23.84
N PRO A 472 -3.06 11.01 -24.65
CA PRO A 472 -3.45 9.77 -25.33
C PRO A 472 -3.90 8.64 -24.39
N ILE A 473 -3.33 8.53 -23.18
CA ILE A 473 -3.71 7.49 -22.22
C ILE A 473 -5.07 7.81 -21.61
N CYS A 474 -5.29 9.08 -21.24
CA CYS A 474 -6.56 9.61 -20.76
C CYS A 474 -7.67 9.47 -21.82
N GLN A 475 -7.36 9.72 -23.09
CA GLN A 475 -8.30 9.49 -24.19
C GLN A 475 -8.74 8.02 -24.25
N LEU A 476 -7.78 7.08 -24.26
CA LEU A 476 -8.08 5.65 -24.28
C LEU A 476 -8.86 5.22 -23.02
N TYR A 477 -8.55 5.81 -21.87
CA TYR A 477 -9.31 5.61 -20.63
C TYR A 477 -10.75 6.10 -20.80
N SER A 478 -10.95 7.31 -21.33
CA SER A 478 -12.25 7.93 -21.58
C SER A 478 -13.12 7.12 -22.54
N GLU A 479 -12.55 6.66 -23.66
CA GLU A 479 -13.23 5.79 -24.62
C GLU A 479 -13.68 4.47 -23.95
N SER A 480 -12.81 3.88 -23.14
CA SER A 480 -13.17 2.67 -22.38
C SER A 480 -14.27 2.94 -21.34
N ARG A 481 -14.27 4.11 -20.70
CA ARG A 481 -15.32 4.51 -19.75
C ARG A 481 -16.67 4.67 -20.44
N ASP A 482 -16.68 5.29 -21.61
CA ASP A 482 -17.87 5.47 -22.42
C ASP A 482 -18.45 4.11 -22.86
N MET A 483 -17.59 3.21 -23.38
CA MET A 483 -18.01 1.86 -23.76
C MET A 483 -18.58 1.03 -22.61
N LEU A 484 -18.11 1.24 -21.38
CA LEU A 484 -18.55 0.49 -20.20
C LEU A 484 -19.79 1.08 -19.52
N THR A 485 -19.92 2.41 -19.54
CA THR A 485 -20.85 3.14 -18.65
C THR A 485 -21.67 4.23 -19.33
N SER A 486 -21.45 4.49 -20.62
CA SER A 486 -22.02 5.62 -21.37
C SER A 486 -21.72 6.98 -20.72
N ASN A 487 -20.58 7.04 -20.01
CA ASN A 487 -20.07 8.24 -19.39
C ASN A 487 -18.54 8.27 -19.55
N PRO A 488 -18.00 9.19 -20.38
CA PRO A 488 -16.58 9.27 -20.69
C PRO A 488 -15.72 9.87 -19.56
N THR A 489 -16.33 10.30 -18.45
CA THR A 489 -15.63 10.96 -17.34
C THR A 489 -14.55 10.04 -16.75
N ILE A 490 -13.33 10.58 -16.69
CA ILE A 490 -12.13 9.89 -16.24
C ILE A 490 -11.94 10.02 -14.73
N LEU A 491 -12.18 11.21 -14.16
CA LEU A 491 -11.93 11.53 -12.75
C LEU A 491 -13.23 11.80 -12.00
N GLU A 492 -13.33 11.27 -10.78
CA GLU A 492 -14.39 11.57 -9.82
C GLU A 492 -13.82 12.33 -8.61
N VAL A 493 -14.57 13.31 -8.11
CA VAL A 493 -14.21 14.02 -6.88
C VAL A 493 -14.59 13.16 -5.68
N LYS A 494 -13.61 12.90 -4.82
CA LYS A 494 -13.78 12.12 -3.60
C LYS A 494 -13.92 13.00 -2.37
N HIS A 495 -13.08 14.01 -2.27
CA HIS A 495 -13.07 14.94 -1.14
C HIS A 495 -12.72 16.36 -1.61
N ARG A 496 -13.14 17.34 -0.82
CA ARG A 496 -12.73 18.75 -0.92
C ARG A 496 -12.28 19.22 0.46
N VAL A 497 -11.08 19.81 0.56
CA VAL A 497 -10.52 20.29 1.84
C VAL A 497 -9.87 21.66 1.66
N ARG A 498 -9.70 22.41 2.74
CA ARG A 498 -9.08 23.75 2.70
C ARG A 498 -7.62 23.76 3.10
N GLN A 499 -7.21 22.85 3.98
CA GLN A 499 -5.80 22.72 4.37
C GLN A 499 -5.49 21.26 4.73
N PRO A 500 -4.81 20.50 3.86
CA PRO A 500 -4.36 19.15 4.18
C PRO A 500 -3.09 19.15 5.04
N LEU A 501 -2.88 18.03 5.74
CA LEU A 501 -1.68 17.68 6.50
C LEU A 501 -1.14 16.35 6.00
N GLY A 502 0.16 16.27 5.71
CA GLY A 502 0.75 15.12 5.04
C GLY A 502 2.06 14.74 5.69
N TRP A 503 2.31 13.45 5.87
CA TRP A 503 3.60 13.00 6.42
C TRP A 503 4.18 11.77 5.77
N ARG A 504 3.41 10.90 5.11
CA ARG A 504 3.95 9.79 4.30
C ARG A 504 2.93 9.26 3.31
N THR A 505 3.33 8.31 2.47
CA THR A 505 2.40 7.56 1.62
C THR A 505 1.25 6.98 2.46
N ARG A 506 0.00 7.32 2.11
CA ARG A 506 -1.22 6.97 2.87
C ARG A 506 -1.26 7.49 4.31
N GLY A 507 -0.45 8.50 4.65
CA GLY A 507 -0.44 9.24 5.91
C GLY A 507 -0.78 10.70 5.65
N GLN A 508 -2.07 11.03 5.73
CA GLN A 508 -2.60 12.37 5.53
C GLN A 508 -3.86 12.60 6.36
N ALA A 509 -4.10 13.86 6.73
CA ALA A 509 -5.23 14.33 7.52
C ALA A 509 -5.65 15.71 7.03
N THR A 510 -6.68 16.29 7.64
CA THR A 510 -7.23 17.60 7.30
C THR A 510 -7.10 18.55 8.49
N LEU A 511 -6.49 19.71 8.30
CA LEU A 511 -6.40 20.78 9.31
C LEU A 511 -7.60 21.73 9.21
N ILE A 512 -7.97 22.12 7.98
CA ILE A 512 -9.16 22.91 7.70
C ILE A 512 -10.01 22.14 6.69
N GLU A 513 -11.24 21.86 7.11
CA GLU A 513 -12.23 21.10 6.36
C GLU A 513 -12.70 21.84 5.10
N GLY A 514 -13.23 21.08 4.15
CA GLY A 514 -13.98 21.64 3.03
C GLY A 514 -15.32 22.25 3.46
N GLN A 515 -15.98 22.91 2.51
CA GLN A 515 -17.26 23.59 2.71
C GLN A 515 -18.41 22.97 1.91
N ALA A 516 -18.31 21.69 1.50
CA ALA A 516 -19.39 21.04 0.78
C ALA A 516 -20.54 20.65 1.72
N ASP A 517 -21.79 20.74 1.26
CA ASP A 517 -22.98 20.39 2.06
C ASP A 517 -23.14 18.87 2.32
N GLU A 518 -22.26 18.05 1.73
CA GLU A 518 -22.31 16.59 1.70
C GLU A 518 -21.74 15.92 2.98
N GLY A 519 -21.25 16.73 3.93
CA GLY A 519 -20.80 16.30 5.25
C GLY A 519 -19.35 15.79 5.33
N ASP A 520 -18.99 15.21 6.48
CA ASP A 520 -17.61 14.80 6.84
C ASP A 520 -16.96 13.87 5.79
N GLY A 521 -17.75 13.00 5.15
CA GLY A 521 -17.26 12.04 4.16
C GLY A 521 -16.72 12.67 2.88
N VAL A 522 -16.97 13.97 2.66
CA VAL A 522 -16.47 14.75 1.53
C VAL A 522 -15.54 15.87 2.00
N ASN A 523 -15.81 16.46 3.16
CA ASN A 523 -15.04 17.60 3.67
C ASN A 523 -13.75 17.24 4.41
N ILE A 524 -13.48 15.95 4.64
CA ILE A 524 -12.29 15.48 5.36
C ILE A 524 -11.59 14.40 4.55
N VAL A 525 -10.33 14.65 4.21
CA VAL A 525 -9.40 13.62 3.75
C VAL A 525 -8.67 13.05 4.96
N LEU A 526 -8.80 11.73 5.17
CA LEU A 526 -8.11 11.02 6.25
C LEU A 526 -7.55 9.67 5.78
N ALA A 527 -6.22 9.53 5.83
CA ALA A 527 -5.53 8.26 5.75
C ALA A 527 -4.51 8.16 6.89
N LYS A 528 -4.71 7.20 7.80
CA LYS A 528 -3.97 7.13 9.07
C LYS A 528 -2.55 6.55 8.96
N GLY A 529 -2.12 6.13 7.77
CA GLY A 529 -0.78 5.54 7.57
C GLY A 529 -0.50 4.30 8.42
N GLY A 530 -1.52 3.54 8.83
CA GLY A 530 -1.36 2.40 9.74
C GLY A 530 -1.36 2.75 11.23
N ILE A 531 -1.78 3.97 11.59
CA ILE A 531 -2.07 4.38 12.97
C ILE A 531 -3.50 3.96 13.31
N TYR A 532 -3.67 3.29 14.44
CA TYR A 532 -4.97 2.91 14.97
C TYR A 532 -5.50 4.02 15.88
N THR A 533 -6.80 4.27 15.82
CA THR A 533 -7.49 5.19 16.74
C THR A 533 -8.22 4.35 17.80
N PRO A 534 -8.36 4.85 19.04
CA PRO A 534 -9.20 4.22 20.05
C PRO A 534 -10.63 3.99 19.54
N GLN A 535 -11.32 3.00 20.09
CA GLN A 535 -12.64 2.60 19.62
C GLN A 535 -13.70 3.69 19.83
N GLU A 536 -13.51 4.50 20.87
CA GLU A 536 -14.34 5.65 21.25
C GLU A 536 -14.24 6.80 20.24
N VAL A 537 -13.17 6.80 19.42
CA VAL A 537 -12.95 7.77 18.35
C VAL A 537 -13.54 7.20 17.05
N ASP A 538 -14.86 7.26 16.94
CA ASP A 538 -15.63 6.51 15.95
C ASP A 538 -15.97 7.28 14.66
N SER A 539 -16.12 8.60 14.72
CA SER A 539 -16.41 9.45 13.56
C SER A 539 -15.15 9.88 12.79
N THR A 540 -15.29 10.13 11.48
CA THR A 540 -14.18 10.62 10.64
C THR A 540 -13.56 11.90 11.21
N ARG A 541 -14.39 12.83 11.70
CA ARG A 541 -13.96 14.10 12.32
C ARG A 541 -13.17 13.89 13.60
N LEU A 542 -13.67 13.08 14.53
CA LEU A 542 -12.94 12.77 15.77
C LEU A 542 -11.62 12.05 15.49
N GLN A 543 -11.62 11.10 14.55
CA GLN A 543 -10.41 10.40 14.13
C GLN A 543 -9.40 11.35 13.51
N ASN A 544 -9.86 12.28 12.68
CA ASN A 544 -9.02 13.30 12.09
C ASN A 544 -8.39 14.19 13.17
N SER A 545 -9.19 14.72 14.10
CA SER A 545 -8.69 15.53 15.22
C SER A 545 -7.69 14.79 16.11
N PHE A 546 -7.92 13.50 16.37
CA PHE A 546 -6.97 12.66 17.11
C PHE A 546 -5.64 12.54 16.36
N ILE A 547 -5.69 12.28 15.05
CA ILE A 547 -4.50 12.11 14.20
C ILE A 547 -3.72 13.43 14.05
N THR A 548 -4.40 14.56 13.86
CA THR A 548 -3.73 15.87 13.78
C THR A 548 -3.09 16.25 15.12
N ASN A 549 -3.79 16.02 16.23
CA ASN A 549 -3.23 16.23 17.57
C ASN A 549 -1.99 15.36 17.82
N LEU A 550 -2.04 14.07 17.47
CA LEU A 550 -0.86 13.21 17.53
C LEU A 550 0.28 13.77 16.68
N PHE A 551 0.03 14.16 15.45
CA PHE A 551 1.08 14.70 14.59
C PHE A 551 1.76 15.92 15.21
N LEU A 552 0.99 16.91 15.65
CA LEU A 552 1.52 18.17 16.15
C LEU A 552 2.23 18.00 17.49
N ASN A 553 1.69 17.15 18.37
CA ASN A 553 2.17 17.02 19.75
C ASN A 553 3.10 15.83 19.98
N ARG A 554 3.33 14.96 18.98
CA ARG A 554 4.14 13.74 19.14
C ARG A 554 5.51 13.98 19.77
N THR A 555 5.92 13.08 20.64
CA THR A 555 7.30 12.97 21.12
C THR A 555 7.97 11.72 20.55
N PRO A 556 9.31 11.64 20.53
CA PRO A 556 10.01 10.45 20.05
C PRO A 556 9.68 9.16 20.82
N SER A 557 9.18 9.29 22.05
CA SER A 557 8.81 8.19 22.95
C SER A 557 7.35 7.73 22.81
N ASP A 558 6.51 8.47 22.09
CA ASP A 558 5.08 8.15 22.00
C ASP A 558 4.85 6.78 21.37
N ARG A 559 3.82 6.09 21.86
CA ARG A 559 3.41 4.77 21.41
C ARG A 559 1.92 4.78 21.11
N ILE A 560 1.53 3.96 20.15
CA ILE A 560 0.14 3.65 19.87
C ILE A 560 -0.14 2.24 20.34
N GLU A 561 -1.26 2.09 21.03
CA GLU A 561 -1.78 0.79 21.42
C GLU A 561 -2.55 0.16 20.26
N MET A 562 -2.42 -1.15 20.12
CA MET A 562 -3.17 -1.93 19.16
C MET A 562 -3.57 -3.25 19.78
N ALA A 563 -4.86 -3.54 19.72
CA ALA A 563 -5.40 -4.84 20.05
C ALA A 563 -5.20 -5.78 18.85
N THR A 564 -4.52 -6.90 19.07
CA THR A 564 -4.35 -7.96 18.08
C THR A 564 -5.02 -9.24 18.56
N LYS A 565 -5.80 -9.90 17.70
CA LYS A 565 -6.49 -11.15 18.05
C LYS A 565 -5.56 -12.36 17.93
N THR A 566 -5.64 -13.31 18.87
CA THR A 566 -4.88 -14.60 18.88
C THR A 566 -4.77 -15.23 17.51
N GLY A 567 -3.58 -15.29 16.91
CA GLY A 567 -3.33 -15.76 15.54
C GLY A 567 -3.87 -17.17 15.25
N ILE A 568 -4.32 -17.46 14.02
CA ILE A 568 -4.83 -18.80 13.64
C ILE A 568 -3.83 -19.91 13.97
N ARG A 569 -2.53 -19.66 13.74
CA ARG A 569 -1.47 -20.63 14.08
C ARG A 569 -1.50 -20.99 15.56
N ASP A 570 -1.66 -20.00 16.43
CA ASP A 570 -1.66 -20.23 17.87
C ASP A 570 -2.92 -20.99 18.30
N MET A 571 -4.07 -20.65 17.72
CA MET A 571 -5.35 -21.34 17.97
C MET A 571 -5.26 -22.82 17.55
N VAL A 572 -4.68 -23.09 16.38
CA VAL A 572 -4.57 -24.45 15.84
C VAL A 572 -3.52 -25.26 16.58
N ASN A 573 -2.34 -24.70 16.87
CA ASN A 573 -1.22 -25.44 17.43
C ASN A 573 -1.27 -25.56 18.95
N PHE A 574 -1.83 -24.56 19.65
CA PHE A 574 -1.81 -24.49 21.11
C PHE A 574 -3.20 -24.51 21.75
N ASP A 575 -4.27 -24.65 20.95
CA ASP A 575 -5.65 -24.58 21.45
C ASP A 575 -5.95 -23.25 22.15
N ALA A 576 -5.28 -22.20 21.70
CA ALA A 576 -5.41 -20.88 22.31
C ALA A 576 -6.77 -20.25 22.00
N ASP A 577 -7.42 -19.72 23.03
CA ASP A 577 -8.66 -18.97 22.90
C ASP A 577 -8.49 -17.70 22.05
N LEU A 578 -9.58 -17.31 21.37
CA LEU A 578 -9.65 -16.04 20.67
C LEU A 578 -9.76 -14.89 21.67
N VAL A 579 -8.61 -14.39 22.12
CA VAL A 579 -8.51 -13.22 22.98
C VAL A 579 -7.82 -12.07 22.26
N GLU A 580 -8.08 -10.86 22.73
CA GLU A 580 -7.35 -9.67 22.30
C GLU A 580 -6.08 -9.54 23.14
N LYS A 581 -4.95 -9.40 22.45
CA LYS A 581 -3.65 -9.10 23.03
C LYS A 581 -3.34 -7.65 22.74
N GLU A 582 -3.26 -6.85 23.79
CA GLU A 582 -2.78 -5.48 23.71
C GLU A 582 -1.29 -5.49 23.41
N THR A 583 -0.91 -4.80 22.35
CA THR A 583 0.49 -4.58 21.97
C THR A 583 0.69 -3.11 21.73
N SER A 584 1.88 -2.59 22.01
CA SER A 584 2.21 -1.19 21.76
C SER A 584 3.33 -1.07 20.75
N LYS A 585 3.16 -0.16 19.79
CA LYS A 585 4.17 0.17 18.78
C LYS A 585 4.56 1.64 18.93
N ARG A 586 5.84 1.96 18.73
CA ARG A 586 6.31 3.35 18.65
C ARG A 586 5.53 4.09 17.55
N LEU A 587 5.00 5.27 17.89
CA LEU A 587 4.36 6.16 16.93
C LEU A 587 5.42 6.64 15.92
N ASN A 588 5.15 6.44 14.64
CA ASN A 588 6.00 6.96 13.57
C ASN A 588 5.11 7.73 12.61
N MET A 589 5.29 9.05 12.58
CA MET A 589 4.66 9.98 11.64
C MET A 589 5.71 10.78 10.86
N GLU A 590 6.87 10.18 10.63
CA GLU A 590 7.97 10.80 9.91
C GLU A 590 7.87 10.49 8.42
N PHE A 591 8.56 11.30 7.61
CA PHE A 591 8.56 11.16 6.15
C PHE A 591 9.08 9.78 5.71
N ASP A 592 8.46 9.21 4.67
CA ASP A 592 8.90 7.89 4.17
C ASP A 592 10.16 7.99 3.30
N TRP A 593 10.57 9.22 2.94
CA TRP A 593 11.75 9.55 2.14
C TRP A 593 11.72 9.00 0.72
N LYS A 594 10.56 8.56 0.21
CA LYS A 594 10.45 8.13 -1.19
C LYS A 594 10.75 9.25 -2.20
N ARG A 595 10.77 10.50 -1.72
CA ARG A 595 11.13 11.69 -2.48
C ARG A 595 12.15 12.52 -1.69
N ARG A 596 12.91 13.35 -2.40
CA ARG A 596 13.94 14.22 -1.83
C ARG A 596 13.32 15.58 -1.48
N PRO A 597 13.50 16.14 -0.28
CA PRO A 597 13.09 17.51 0.01
C PRO A 597 13.77 18.51 -0.93
N VAL A 598 13.01 19.48 -1.44
CA VAL A 598 13.51 20.48 -2.39
C VAL A 598 13.45 21.89 -1.82
N ALA A 599 12.48 22.19 -0.97
CA ALA A 599 12.32 23.48 -0.30
C ALA A 599 11.76 23.22 1.10
N VAL A 600 12.32 23.85 2.15
CA VAL A 600 12.01 23.60 3.56
C VAL A 600 11.77 24.92 4.29
N TRP A 601 10.71 25.00 5.08
CA TRP A 601 10.36 26.21 5.83
C TRP A 601 9.54 25.88 7.09
N ASP A 602 9.36 26.87 7.96
CA ASP A 602 8.42 26.80 9.08
C ASP A 602 7.02 27.19 8.59
N ALA A 603 6.04 26.30 8.72
CA ALA A 603 4.66 26.56 8.33
C ALA A 603 3.99 27.55 9.29
N VAL A 604 3.13 28.40 8.72
CA VAL A 604 2.30 29.35 9.46
C VAL A 604 0.91 28.75 9.63
N GLY A 605 0.58 28.35 10.86
CA GLY A 605 -0.73 27.81 11.22
C GLY A 605 -0.97 26.36 10.77
N PRO A 606 -0.66 25.34 11.59
CA PRO A 606 0.06 25.35 12.88
C PRO A 606 1.59 25.38 12.73
N ASP A 607 2.29 25.85 13.77
CA ASP A 607 3.76 25.89 13.83
C ASP A 607 4.37 24.48 13.69
N HIS A 608 4.89 24.19 12.51
CA HIS A 608 5.52 22.92 12.20
C HIS A 608 6.41 23.04 10.96
N LEU A 609 7.43 22.19 10.86
CA LEU A 609 8.24 21.99 9.67
C LEU A 609 7.34 21.60 8.50
N SER A 610 7.52 22.27 7.36
CA SER A 610 6.99 21.83 6.08
C SER A 610 8.05 21.80 4.99
N PHE A 611 7.88 20.89 4.04
CA PHE A 611 8.71 20.87 2.85
C PHE A 611 8.01 20.27 1.63
N ALA A 612 8.32 20.84 0.48
CA ALA A 612 8.01 20.27 -0.83
C ALA A 612 9.13 19.28 -1.24
N THR A 613 8.83 18.42 -2.22
CA THR A 613 9.78 17.38 -2.65
C THR A 613 9.95 17.28 -4.16
N GLU A 614 11.08 16.69 -4.56
CA GLU A 614 11.43 16.33 -5.93
C GLU A 614 11.79 14.82 -6.00
N PRO A 615 11.79 14.18 -7.18
CA PRO A 615 12.16 12.77 -7.28
C PRO A 615 13.67 12.60 -7.06
N TRP A 616 14.05 11.47 -6.48
CA TRP A 616 15.46 11.04 -6.43
C TRP A 616 16.01 10.82 -7.84
N ASP A 617 17.31 11.08 -8.05
CA ASP A 617 17.92 10.83 -9.35
C ASP A 617 17.97 9.32 -9.64
N THR A 618 18.28 8.52 -8.62
CA THR A 618 18.36 7.06 -8.71
C THR A 618 17.75 6.36 -7.50
N ILE A 619 17.49 5.06 -7.63
CA ILE A 619 17.04 4.23 -6.51
C ILE A 619 18.09 4.10 -5.40
N ASP A 620 19.38 4.15 -5.75
CA ASP A 620 20.48 4.01 -4.78
C ASP A 620 20.51 5.19 -3.80
N GLN A 621 20.29 6.42 -4.28
CA GLN A 621 20.16 7.59 -3.42
C GLN A 621 19.02 7.41 -2.40
N PHE A 622 17.87 6.87 -2.83
CA PHE A 622 16.77 6.56 -1.94
C PHE A 622 17.14 5.50 -0.89
N ILE A 623 17.81 4.41 -1.29
CA ILE A 623 18.23 3.34 -0.36
C ILE A 623 19.23 3.89 0.66
N GLU A 624 20.21 4.69 0.24
CA GLU A 624 21.15 5.36 1.14
C GLU A 624 20.41 6.30 2.10
N MET A 625 19.48 7.11 1.60
CA MET A 625 18.67 8.03 2.40
C MET A 625 17.88 7.30 3.50
N ARG A 626 17.23 6.18 3.16
CA ARG A 626 16.48 5.34 4.11
C ARG A 626 17.38 4.82 5.23
N ARG A 627 18.56 4.32 4.87
CA ARG A 627 19.56 3.83 5.83
C ARG A 627 20.01 4.95 6.79
N TYR A 628 20.27 6.16 6.27
CA TYR A 628 20.69 7.29 7.11
C TYR A 628 19.58 7.76 8.05
N TRP A 629 18.33 7.80 7.58
CA TRP A 629 17.19 8.09 8.43
C TRP A 629 17.03 7.06 9.56
N GLU A 630 17.14 5.76 9.25
CA GLU A 630 17.00 4.70 10.25
C GLU A 630 18.10 4.75 11.32
N SER A 631 19.36 5.00 10.93
CA SER A 631 20.46 5.24 11.87
C SER A 631 20.20 6.48 12.74
N PHE A 632 19.85 7.61 12.12
CA PHE A 632 19.60 8.87 12.85
C PHE A 632 18.44 8.74 13.85
N ALA A 633 17.35 8.10 13.45
CA ALA A 633 16.15 7.92 14.29
C ALA A 633 16.37 6.97 15.48
N ILE A 634 17.38 6.10 15.41
CA ILE A 634 17.82 5.21 16.50
C ILE A 634 18.79 5.93 17.43
N GLU A 635 19.78 6.63 16.87
CA GLU A 635 20.88 7.23 17.63
C GLU A 635 20.49 8.52 18.36
N THR A 636 19.58 9.28 17.75
CA THR A 636 19.01 10.52 18.29
C THR A 636 17.51 10.52 18.03
N PRO A 637 16.71 9.84 18.87
CA PRO A 637 15.26 9.85 18.74
C PRO A 637 14.73 11.29 18.70
N ARG A 638 14.31 11.75 17.53
CA ARG A 638 13.82 13.11 17.28
C ARG A 638 12.65 13.07 16.31
N CYS A 639 11.67 13.94 16.53
CA CYS A 639 10.59 14.17 15.58
C CYS A 639 10.95 15.40 14.76
N LEU A 640 10.79 15.35 13.43
CA LEU A 640 10.99 16.52 12.60
C LEU A 640 9.78 17.47 12.77
N LYS A 641 9.96 18.56 13.53
CA LYS A 641 8.94 19.57 13.80
C LYS A 641 9.37 21.00 13.48
N THR A 642 10.65 21.27 13.36
CA THR A 642 11.21 22.61 13.08
C THR A 642 12.27 22.54 11.99
N VAL A 643 12.57 23.68 11.36
CA VAL A 643 13.71 23.78 10.43
C VAL A 643 15.04 23.42 11.09
N ALA A 644 15.18 23.66 12.40
CA ALA A 644 16.36 23.25 13.17
C ALA A 644 16.48 21.72 13.31
N ASP A 645 15.36 21.00 13.51
CA ASP A 645 15.35 19.53 13.52
C ASP A 645 15.80 18.98 12.16
N TYR A 646 15.27 19.56 11.08
CA TYR A 646 15.63 19.21 9.72
C TYR A 646 17.11 19.47 9.43
N ARG A 647 17.63 20.65 9.82
CA ARG A 647 19.04 21.02 9.63
C ARG A 647 19.97 20.02 10.29
N ALA A 648 19.70 19.63 11.53
CA ALA A 648 20.50 18.64 12.25
C ALA A 648 20.52 17.29 11.51
N PHE A 649 19.38 16.89 10.96
CA PHE A 649 19.30 15.68 10.15
C PHE A 649 20.05 15.81 8.82
N ALA A 650 19.87 16.91 8.10
CA ALA A 650 20.53 17.19 6.82
C ALA A 650 22.06 17.19 6.93
N ILE A 651 22.61 17.80 7.99
CA ILE A 651 24.04 17.77 8.30
C ILE A 651 24.52 16.33 8.53
N SER A 652 23.76 15.52 9.26
CA SER A 652 24.08 14.11 9.49
C SER A 652 24.13 13.32 8.18
N VAL A 653 23.12 13.49 7.31
CA VAL A 653 23.04 12.82 6.01
C VAL A 653 24.23 13.20 5.12
N MET A 654 24.52 14.48 4.96
CA MET A 654 25.64 14.95 4.14
C MET A 654 26.99 14.46 4.72
N SER A 655 27.12 14.46 6.04
CA SER A 655 28.32 13.96 6.73
C SER A 655 28.56 12.47 6.52
N GLN A 656 27.51 11.66 6.62
CA GLN A 656 27.62 10.22 6.46
C GLN A 656 27.81 9.80 5.00
N SER A 657 27.16 10.48 4.06
CA SER A 657 27.22 10.15 2.62
C SER A 657 28.50 10.64 1.92
N SER A 658 29.13 11.71 2.43
CA SER A 658 30.41 12.20 1.89
C SER A 658 31.62 11.37 2.31
N LEU A 659 31.50 10.54 3.35
CA LEU A 659 32.58 9.68 3.86
C LEU A 659 32.57 8.29 3.21
N LYS A 660 33.75 7.72 2.97
CA LYS A 660 33.91 6.32 2.49
C LYS A 660 33.57 5.31 3.59
N ASP A 661 33.35 4.06 3.19
CA ASP A 661 32.98 2.95 4.08
C ASP A 661 33.87 2.86 5.34
N GLY A 662 33.23 2.90 6.51
CA GLY A 662 33.88 2.90 7.82
C GLY A 662 34.25 4.29 8.38
N GLY A 663 34.32 5.33 7.55
CA GLY A 663 34.64 6.70 7.99
C GLY A 663 33.55 7.36 8.84
N SER A 664 32.29 6.97 8.61
CA SER A 664 31.09 7.43 9.32
C SER A 664 30.90 6.79 10.70
N LYS A 665 31.52 5.62 10.97
CA LYS A 665 31.32 4.81 12.20
C LYS A 665 31.62 5.55 13.51
N TYR A 666 32.44 6.59 13.45
CA TYR A 666 32.88 7.38 14.60
C TYR A 666 32.48 8.86 14.51
N LEU A 667 31.47 9.19 13.71
CA LEU A 667 30.89 10.53 13.74
C LEU A 667 30.20 10.78 15.08
N LYS A 668 30.35 12.01 15.60
CA LYS A 668 29.60 12.44 16.79
C LYS A 668 28.15 12.68 16.41
N ARG A 669 27.24 12.53 17.38
CA ARG A 669 25.79 12.69 17.16
C ARG A 669 25.38 14.15 16.95
N THR A 670 26.04 15.06 17.65
CA THR A 670 25.82 16.51 17.54
C THR A 670 26.93 17.10 16.67
N ASP A 671 26.56 17.93 15.71
CA ASP A 671 27.46 18.62 14.77
C ASP A 671 28.58 17.71 14.24
N PRO A 672 28.22 16.59 13.56
CA PRO A 672 29.18 15.56 13.15
C PRO A 672 30.31 16.09 12.26
N ASP A 673 29.98 17.05 11.41
CA ASP A 673 30.87 17.70 10.45
C ASP A 673 31.92 18.57 11.15
N LEU A 674 31.52 19.57 11.95
CA LEU A 674 32.44 20.48 12.65
C LEU A 674 33.26 19.74 13.70
N ASN A 675 32.69 18.73 14.36
CA ASN A 675 33.46 17.86 15.26
C ASN A 675 34.55 17.08 14.53
N ARG A 676 34.25 16.56 13.33
CA ARG A 676 35.24 15.85 12.51
C ARG A 676 36.29 16.83 11.96
N LEU A 677 35.89 18.03 11.56
CA LEU A 677 36.81 19.08 11.13
C LEU A 677 37.80 19.44 12.24
N ARG A 678 37.30 19.69 13.46
CA ARG A 678 38.12 19.95 14.64
C ARG A 678 39.14 18.83 14.88
N GLN A 679 38.70 17.57 14.88
CA GLN A 679 39.60 16.43 15.05
C GLN A 679 40.69 16.38 13.97
N SER A 680 40.32 16.62 12.71
CA SER A 680 41.24 16.65 11.58
C SER A 680 42.25 17.81 11.68
N LEU A 681 41.80 19.02 12.04
CA LEU A 681 42.67 20.19 12.22
C LEU A 681 43.61 20.04 13.42
N CYS A 682 43.13 19.54 14.55
CA CYS A 682 43.96 19.25 15.71
C CYS A 682 45.05 18.20 15.38
N ALA A 683 44.69 17.14 14.66
CA ALA A 683 45.65 16.13 14.22
C ALA A 683 46.62 16.70 13.17
N ALA A 684 46.15 17.49 12.20
CA ALA A 684 46.97 18.13 11.18
C ALA A 684 48.02 19.05 11.80
N TRP A 685 47.61 19.96 12.69
CA TRP A 685 48.51 20.88 13.37
C TRP A 685 49.56 20.15 14.20
N ARG A 686 49.19 19.11 14.98
CA ARG A 686 50.14 18.36 15.80
C ARG A 686 51.17 17.56 15.00
N ASN A 687 50.77 17.06 13.82
CA ASN A 687 51.63 16.28 12.95
C ASN A 687 52.33 17.15 11.88
N SER A 688 52.14 18.47 11.90
CA SER A 688 52.57 19.42 10.88
C SER A 688 52.22 18.97 9.44
N LYS A 689 50.91 18.76 9.20
CA LYS A 689 50.33 18.29 7.93
C LYS A 689 49.24 19.25 7.44
N ALA A 690 48.76 19.04 6.20
CA ALA A 690 47.69 19.83 5.57
C ALA A 690 48.02 21.33 5.52
N GLY A 691 49.28 21.68 5.29
CA GLY A 691 49.73 23.07 5.27
C GLY A 691 49.84 23.75 6.64
N LEU A 692 49.61 23.03 7.74
CA LEU A 692 49.80 23.52 9.10
C LEU A 692 51.17 23.08 9.67
N ALA A 693 51.82 23.96 10.43
CA ALA A 693 53.10 23.75 11.08
C ALA A 693 53.05 24.17 12.56
N LYS A 694 53.23 23.19 13.46
CA LYS A 694 53.27 23.41 14.90
C LYS A 694 54.43 24.34 15.28
N GLY A 695 54.14 25.41 16.02
CA GLY A 695 55.14 26.40 16.47
C GLY A 695 55.39 27.55 15.48
N VAL A 696 54.92 27.44 14.24
CA VAL A 696 54.94 28.51 13.24
C VAL A 696 53.58 29.19 13.18
N ASP A 697 52.51 28.44 12.91
CA ASP A 697 51.16 28.99 12.76
C ASP A 697 50.55 29.45 14.09
N CYS A 698 50.83 28.70 15.15
CA CYS A 698 50.42 29.02 16.52
C CYS A 698 51.51 28.50 17.48
N LYS A 699 51.93 29.34 18.44
CA LYS A 699 52.94 28.96 19.43
C LYS A 699 52.40 28.08 20.56
N THR A 700 51.11 28.18 20.89
CA THR A 700 50.48 27.44 21.99
C THR A 700 49.21 26.73 21.53
N ALA A 701 48.86 25.64 22.21
CA ALA A 701 47.61 24.93 21.97
C ALA A 701 46.38 25.81 22.30
N GLN A 702 46.48 26.72 23.27
CA GLN A 702 45.40 27.65 23.59
C GLN A 702 45.13 28.60 22.40
N HIS A 703 46.18 29.22 21.86
CA HIS A 703 46.02 30.14 20.72
C HIS A 703 45.41 29.44 19.50
N PHE A 704 45.80 28.19 19.23
CA PHE A 704 45.18 27.42 18.15
C PHE A 704 43.70 27.11 18.44
N ALA A 705 43.34 26.76 19.69
CA ALA A 705 41.94 26.53 20.07
C ALA A 705 41.07 27.78 19.90
N ASP A 706 41.59 28.94 20.30
CA ASP A 706 40.88 30.22 20.20
C ASP A 706 40.67 30.57 18.72
N THR A 707 41.71 30.41 17.88
CA THR A 707 41.62 30.64 16.43
C THR A 707 40.58 29.74 15.75
N LEU A 708 40.51 28.45 16.13
CA LEU A 708 39.47 27.54 15.63
C LEU A 708 38.07 27.99 16.05
N THR A 709 37.93 28.45 17.30
CA THR A 709 36.65 28.93 17.84
C THR A 709 36.18 30.20 17.14
N ASP A 710 37.09 31.13 16.87
CA ASP A 710 36.81 32.36 16.11
C ASP A 710 36.38 32.07 14.66
N ALA A 711 36.90 31.00 14.07
CA ALA A 711 36.46 30.50 12.77
C ALA A 711 35.10 29.76 12.80
N GLY A 712 34.48 29.61 13.98
CA GLY A 712 33.19 28.93 14.16
C GLY A 712 33.29 27.43 14.45
N ILE A 713 34.46 26.94 14.87
CA ILE A 713 34.70 25.53 15.22
C ILE A 713 34.88 25.42 16.75
N PRO A 714 33.87 24.98 17.52
CA PRO A 714 33.97 24.92 18.97
C PRO A 714 35.14 24.06 19.45
N CYS A 715 36.20 24.68 19.95
CA CYS A 715 37.44 24.00 20.32
C CYS A 715 37.98 24.48 21.67
N LYS A 716 38.37 23.54 22.52
CA LYS A 716 39.07 23.80 23.79
C LYS A 716 40.52 23.35 23.67
N ARG A 717 41.39 23.93 24.49
CA ARG A 717 42.80 23.50 24.61
C ARG A 717 42.95 22.00 24.82
N SER A 718 42.09 21.40 25.65
CA SER A 718 42.11 19.96 25.93
C SER A 718 41.81 19.11 24.69
N ASP A 719 41.03 19.59 23.72
CA ASP A 719 40.76 18.85 22.48
C ASP A 719 42.02 18.69 21.63
N ILE A 720 42.84 19.75 21.57
CA ILE A 720 44.14 19.71 20.88
C ILE A 720 45.10 18.80 21.65
N GLU A 721 45.19 18.96 22.97
CA GLU A 721 46.08 18.15 23.82
C GLU A 721 45.78 16.64 23.75
N ASN A 722 44.52 16.28 23.52
CA ASN A 722 44.05 14.89 23.39
C ASN A 722 44.06 14.34 21.96
N ALA A 723 44.35 15.16 20.93
CA ALA A 723 44.42 14.72 19.53
C ALA A 723 45.70 13.91 19.23
N ARG A 724 45.83 12.71 19.83
CA ARG A 724 47.02 11.84 19.72
C ARG A 724 47.07 10.98 18.46
N SER A 725 45.98 10.97 17.68
CA SER A 725 45.89 10.14 16.47
C SER A 725 46.67 10.76 15.30
N ALA A 726 47.17 9.91 14.41
CA ALA A 726 47.77 10.35 13.15
C ALA A 726 46.72 11.08 12.28
N PHE A 727 47.18 12.11 11.55
CA PHE A 727 46.35 12.83 10.59
C PHE A 727 45.85 11.88 9.48
N LYS A 728 44.55 11.92 9.20
CA LYS A 728 43.92 11.15 8.12
C LYS A 728 43.44 12.12 7.04
N PRO A 729 44.06 12.12 5.85
CA PRO A 729 43.67 13.03 4.78
C PRO A 729 42.28 12.67 4.22
N LYS A 730 41.57 13.67 3.68
CA LYS A 730 40.27 13.57 3.00
C LYS A 730 39.19 12.88 3.85
N ASN A 731 39.16 13.20 5.14
CA ASN A 731 38.31 12.54 6.14
C ASN A 731 37.33 13.51 6.83
N CYS A 732 37.18 14.73 6.30
CA CYS A 732 36.19 15.70 6.76
C CYS A 732 35.04 15.84 5.74
N PRO A 733 33.78 15.77 6.18
CA PRO A 733 32.63 16.13 5.34
C PRO A 733 32.76 17.53 4.76
N LYS A 734 32.30 17.72 3.53
CA LYS A 734 32.33 19.00 2.82
C LYS A 734 31.01 19.78 2.99
N THR A 735 30.57 19.99 4.22
CA THR A 735 29.32 20.74 4.51
C THR A 735 29.53 22.25 4.33
N PRO A 736 28.46 23.06 4.12
CA PRO A 736 28.59 24.51 4.03
C PRO A 736 29.28 25.15 5.24
N ALA A 737 28.95 24.68 6.46
CA ALA A 737 29.57 25.17 7.69
C ALA A 737 31.09 24.86 7.74
N VAL A 738 31.49 23.66 7.30
CA VAL A 738 32.92 23.29 7.21
C VAL A 738 33.65 24.17 6.20
N ILE A 739 33.06 24.42 5.03
CA ILE A 739 33.68 25.29 4.01
C ILE A 739 33.80 26.72 4.52
N ILE A 740 32.76 27.29 5.14
CA ILE A 740 32.81 28.63 5.72
C ILE A 740 33.93 28.73 6.77
N ALA A 741 34.03 27.73 7.67
CA ALA A 741 35.05 27.71 8.71
C ALA A 741 36.47 27.61 8.11
N LEU A 742 36.67 26.76 7.11
CA LEU A 742 37.95 26.61 6.42
C LEU A 742 38.36 27.88 5.65
N THR A 743 37.41 28.56 5.01
CA THR A 743 37.65 29.84 4.33
C THR A 743 38.07 30.94 5.32
N LYS A 744 37.45 30.99 6.51
CA LYS A 744 37.90 31.89 7.59
C LYS A 744 39.30 31.51 8.09
N LEU A 745 39.61 30.22 8.20
CA LEU A 745 40.94 29.79 8.61
C LEU A 745 42.02 30.11 7.56
N LEU A 746 41.72 30.11 6.26
CA LEU A 746 42.66 30.52 5.21
C LEU A 746 43.14 31.96 5.36
N THR A 747 42.34 32.87 5.94
CA THR A 747 42.77 34.26 6.17
C THR A 747 43.81 34.35 7.30
N VAL A 748 43.86 33.35 8.19
CA VAL A 748 44.81 33.27 9.30
C VAL A 748 45.99 32.35 8.98
N PHE A 749 45.73 31.26 8.25
CA PHE A 749 46.69 30.25 7.82
C PHE A 749 46.70 30.13 6.29
N PRO A 750 47.41 31.02 5.57
CA PRO A 750 47.39 31.04 4.10
C PRO A 750 47.93 29.76 3.45
N SER A 751 48.75 28.98 4.16
CA SER A 751 49.29 27.70 3.69
C SER A 751 48.33 26.51 3.85
N LEU A 752 47.17 26.68 4.52
CA LEU A 752 46.23 25.60 4.82
C LEU A 752 45.72 24.91 3.55
N GLU A 753 45.94 23.60 3.45
CA GLU A 753 45.56 22.81 2.27
C GLU A 753 44.17 22.18 2.45
N ILE A 754 43.10 22.93 2.11
CA ILE A 754 41.69 22.48 2.27
C ILE A 754 41.44 21.09 1.64
N ASP A 755 41.94 20.85 0.43
CA ASP A 755 41.71 19.61 -0.32
C ASP A 755 42.32 18.36 0.33
N THR A 756 43.26 18.55 1.26
CA THR A 756 43.81 17.44 2.06
C THR A 756 42.95 17.13 3.27
N LEU A 757 42.07 18.03 3.70
CA LEU A 757 41.16 17.86 4.83
C LEU A 757 39.81 17.29 4.41
N VAL A 758 39.20 17.88 3.38
CA VAL A 758 37.84 17.55 2.97
C VAL A 758 37.76 16.36 2.03
N THR A 759 36.63 15.67 2.07
CA THR A 759 36.31 14.55 1.18
C THR A 759 36.17 15.02 -0.27
N SER A 760 36.39 14.09 -1.21
CA SER A 760 36.22 14.31 -2.66
C SER A 760 34.87 13.85 -3.20
N ARG A 761 34.08 13.13 -2.39
CA ARG A 761 32.74 12.67 -2.76
C ARG A 761 31.75 13.73 -2.30
N ASP A 762 30.95 14.24 -3.23
CA ASP A 762 29.78 15.04 -2.88
C ASP A 762 28.76 14.12 -2.22
N GLY A 763 28.39 14.45 -0.97
CA GLY A 763 27.37 13.72 -0.23
C GLY A 763 25.96 13.97 -0.79
N ILE A 764 24.97 13.25 -0.27
CA ILE A 764 23.56 13.58 -0.49
C ILE A 764 23.29 14.92 0.19
N ASP A 765 23.17 15.97 -0.62
CA ASP A 765 22.85 17.30 -0.13
C ASP A 765 21.34 17.50 -0.05
N ILE A 766 20.81 17.51 1.17
CA ILE A 766 19.46 17.99 1.45
C ILE A 766 19.49 19.29 2.28
N ILE A 767 20.67 19.84 2.54
CA ILE A 767 20.84 21.12 3.25
C ILE A 767 20.36 22.26 2.34
N ALA A 768 20.69 22.21 1.05
CA ALA A 768 20.30 23.21 0.06
C ALA A 768 18.78 23.45 -0.02
N ALA A 769 17.95 22.52 0.44
CA ALA A 769 16.51 22.70 0.49
C ALA A 769 16.08 23.83 1.46
N MET A 770 16.90 24.16 2.46
CA MET A 770 16.63 25.27 3.38
C MET A 770 16.87 26.65 2.75
N ASP A 771 17.64 26.71 1.67
CA ASP A 771 18.00 27.97 0.99
C ASP A 771 17.02 28.30 -0.17
N ARG A 772 16.08 27.39 -0.46
CA ARG A 772 15.07 27.58 -1.51
C ARG A 772 13.76 28.09 -0.92
N PRO A 773 13.13 29.11 -1.54
CA PRO A 773 11.83 29.58 -1.10
C PRO A 773 10.75 28.52 -1.30
N ASN A 774 9.63 28.65 -0.58
CA ASN A 774 8.45 27.83 -0.82
C ASN A 774 7.97 28.03 -2.28
N PRO A 775 7.96 27.00 -3.13
CA PRO A 775 7.59 27.12 -4.54
C PRO A 775 6.12 27.47 -4.78
N PHE A 776 5.29 27.42 -3.73
CA PHE A 776 3.85 27.76 -3.78
C PHE A 776 3.50 28.86 -2.77
N GLY A 777 4.48 29.62 -2.30
CA GLY A 777 4.25 30.72 -1.35
C GLY A 777 3.39 31.82 -1.96
N ILE A 778 2.37 32.25 -1.23
CA ILE A 778 1.62 33.49 -1.48
C ILE A 778 2.37 34.62 -0.77
N ASN A 779 2.76 35.68 -1.49
CA ASN A 779 3.21 36.91 -0.83
C ASN A 779 2.06 37.45 0.02
N SER A 780 2.26 37.54 1.34
CA SER A 780 1.27 38.02 2.29
C SER A 780 0.82 39.47 2.08
N GLU A 781 1.48 40.22 1.18
CA GLU A 781 1.14 41.63 0.91
C GLU A 781 0.43 41.88 -0.42
N ASN A 782 0.44 40.96 -1.37
CA ASN A 782 -0.32 41.06 -2.63
C ASN A 782 -0.42 39.65 -3.20
N GLY A 783 -1.63 39.10 -3.31
CA GLY A 783 -1.91 37.71 -3.71
C GLY A 783 -1.51 37.32 -5.14
N ALA A 784 -0.25 37.51 -5.52
CA ALA A 784 0.36 37.04 -6.75
C ALA A 784 1.39 35.94 -6.42
N PHE A 785 1.31 34.83 -7.17
CA PHE A 785 2.29 33.75 -7.14
C PHE A 785 3.66 34.26 -7.61
N VAL A 786 4.73 33.85 -6.93
CA VAL A 786 6.09 34.06 -7.44
C VAL A 786 6.30 33.07 -8.60
N SER A 787 6.31 33.56 -9.84
CA SER A 787 6.78 32.77 -10.97
C SER A 787 8.31 32.64 -10.89
N THR A 788 8.80 31.46 -10.51
CA THR A 788 10.22 31.14 -10.67
C THR A 788 10.48 30.77 -12.13
N GLU A 789 10.67 31.76 -13.00
CA GLU A 789 11.14 31.54 -14.38
C GLU A 789 12.67 31.44 -14.50
N ASP A 790 13.44 31.68 -13.42
CA ASP A 790 14.89 31.49 -13.42
C ASP A 790 15.32 30.49 -12.32
N ALA A 791 15.30 29.18 -12.64
CA ALA A 791 16.06 28.13 -11.94
C ALA A 791 16.25 26.87 -12.80
#